data_AF-A0A4X1VD59-F1
#
_entry.id   AF-A0A4X1VD59-F1
#
_cell.length_a   1.000
_cell.length_b   1.000
_cell.length_c   1.000
_cell.angle_alpha   90.00
_cell.angle_beta   90.00
_cell.angle_gamma   90.00
#
_symmetry.space_group_name_H-M   'P 1'
#
loop_
_entity.id
_entity.type
_entity.pdbx_description
1 polymer ?
#
loop_
_entity_poly.entity_id
_entity_poly.type
_entity_poly.pdbx_seq_one_letter_code
_entity_poly.pdbx_strand_id
1 'polypeptide(L)'
;MEIKEEGTSEEGQHFLPAPQANDTGDFQFTSIQKTPDEPQLEFILACKDLVAPVRDRKLNTLVQIAVVHPAEQSLTRYSCTEIVEGTRDPLFLTGVTFPSEYPIYEETKIKLTVYDVKDKSHDTVRTSVLPEHKDPLPEVGRSFLGYASFKVGELLKSKEQVLALSLRTSDGGKVVGTIEVSVVKMGEIEDGEADHITTDVQGQKCTHICICTCPRSRHAKDRVPFLKMCLKDPEFDYYNSPTGANKVLGHRQKMFEKILKPHQPKGSMTLELKESLNRNQELKELGELSPHWDNLRKNVLTHCDQMVNMYQDILTELSKETGSSFKSSSSKGEKSLEFVPVNLHLQRMHVHSPHLKDALYDVITVGAPAAHFQGFKNGGLRKLLHRFETERRNTEYQFIYYSPENTAKAKEVLSNINQLQPLIATHADLLLNSASQRSPDSLKNSLKMLSEKTELFVHAFKDQLVRSALLALYTARPGGVLKKPPSPKNSTEESSSQDPPPPMRRQDSIPHHSDYDEEEWDRVWANVGKSLNCIIAMVDKLIERDGFSEGSSSSKDGEKDPSLVDSTITHPKEDWYEQLYPLILTLKDCMGEVVHRAKQSLTFVLLQELAYSLPQCLMLTLRRDVVFSQALAGLVCGFVIKLHTSLYDPGFLEQLHTVGLIAQYEGLLSTYSDEIGMLEDMAVGISDLKKVAFKIIEAKSNDVLPVITGRREHYVVEVKLPARLFESLPLQIKEGQLLRVYPVLFNVGINEQQTLAERFGDVSLQESINQENFELLKEYCTVFMEKMPPDYISHFQEQNDLKGLLENLHQNIQAKKRKNVEIMWLAATICRKLNGIRFTCCKSAKDRTSMSVTLEQCSILRDEHQLHKDFFIRALDCMRREGCRIENVLKNIKCRKYAFNMLQLMAFPKYYRPPEGTYGKADT
;
A
#
# COMPACT_ATOMS: atom_id res chain seq x y z
N MET A 1 38.65 21.34 6.27
CA MET A 1 38.97 22.40 5.30
C MET A 1 37.64 22.99 4.88
N GLU A 2 37.52 24.31 4.86
CA GLU A 2 36.24 25.02 5.06
C GLU A 2 35.22 24.73 3.95
N ILE A 3 33.97 24.54 4.37
CA ILE A 3 32.82 24.37 3.49
C ILE A 3 32.31 25.76 3.14
N LYS A 4 32.34 26.13 1.85
CA LYS A 4 31.55 27.27 1.36
C LYS A 4 30.14 26.80 1.11
N GLU A 5 29.19 27.44 1.78
CA GLU A 5 27.77 27.38 1.42
C GLU A 5 27.57 28.13 0.11
N GLU A 6 27.03 27.46 -0.91
CA GLU A 6 26.38 28.12 -2.05
C GLU A 6 24.87 27.93 -1.91
N GLY A 7 24.14 29.03 -2.08
CA GLY A 7 22.74 29.13 -1.69
C GLY A 7 21.79 28.27 -2.53
N THR A 8 20.68 27.89 -1.90
CA THR A 8 19.54 27.22 -2.53
C THR A 8 18.97 28.04 -3.69
N SER A 9 19.17 27.58 -4.92
CA SER A 9 18.39 28.01 -6.07
C SER A 9 16.99 27.42 -5.98
N GLU A 10 15.95 28.25 -5.97
CA GLU A 10 14.56 27.81 -5.98
C GLU A 10 14.23 27.01 -7.26
N GLU A 11 13.57 25.86 -7.14
CA GLU A 11 13.11 25.06 -8.28
C GLU A 11 11.86 25.71 -8.92
N GLY A 12 12.08 26.74 -9.73
CA GLY A 12 11.06 27.26 -10.63
C GLY A 12 10.79 26.28 -11.78
N GLN A 13 9.56 25.77 -11.87
CA GLN A 13 9.09 25.09 -13.09
C GLN A 13 9.02 26.12 -14.24
N HIS A 14 10.09 26.22 -15.03
CA HIS A 14 10.12 27.02 -16.26
C HIS A 14 9.28 26.36 -17.37
N PHE A 15 7.96 26.41 -17.20
CA PHE A 15 7.07 26.63 -18.34
C PHE A 15 7.35 28.02 -18.92
N LEU A 16 7.03 28.22 -20.20
CA LEU A 16 7.26 29.49 -20.90
C LEU A 16 6.72 30.67 -20.07
N PRO A 17 7.45 31.81 -20.00
CA PRO A 17 6.98 32.96 -19.25
C PRO A 17 5.63 33.41 -19.80
N ALA A 18 4.67 33.68 -18.90
CA ALA A 18 3.40 34.27 -19.29
C ALA A 18 3.67 35.56 -20.08
N PRO A 19 2.95 35.82 -21.18
CA PRO A 19 3.28 36.93 -22.08
C PRO A 19 3.20 38.25 -21.33
N GLN A 20 4.33 38.97 -21.27
CA GLN A 20 4.34 40.33 -20.76
C GLN A 20 3.53 41.19 -21.73
N ALA A 21 2.46 41.81 -21.22
CA ALA A 21 1.62 42.70 -22.00
C ALA A 21 2.42 43.96 -22.40
N ASN A 22 2.80 44.04 -23.67
CA ASN A 22 3.17 45.26 -24.38
C ASN A 22 2.66 45.14 -25.82
N ASP A 23 2.01 46.19 -26.31
CA ASP A 23 1.19 46.17 -27.52
C ASP A 23 1.95 45.77 -28.80
N THR A 24 1.46 44.75 -29.52
CA THR A 24 0.95 44.90 -30.90
C THR A 24 0.38 43.60 -31.48
N GLY A 25 -0.95 43.56 -31.67
CA GLY A 25 -1.64 42.55 -32.49
C GLY A 25 -2.31 41.41 -31.71
N ASP A 26 -3.65 41.36 -31.78
CA ASP A 26 -4.45 40.21 -31.33
C ASP A 26 -4.20 38.98 -32.23
N PHE A 27 -3.19 38.19 -31.88
CA PHE A 27 -3.00 36.86 -32.46
C PHE A 27 -3.93 35.84 -31.77
N GLN A 28 -5.17 35.74 -32.24
CA GLN A 28 -6.05 34.62 -31.92
C GLN A 28 -5.51 33.34 -32.55
N PHE A 29 -4.80 32.52 -31.77
CA PHE A 29 -4.40 31.16 -32.17
C PHE A 29 -5.53 30.16 -31.94
N THR A 30 -5.68 29.21 -32.86
CA THR A 30 -6.76 28.21 -32.79
C THR A 30 -6.35 27.09 -31.82
N SER A 31 -6.96 27.08 -30.63
CA SER A 31 -6.76 26.02 -29.63
C SER A 31 -7.26 24.67 -30.16
N ILE A 32 -6.46 23.62 -29.97
CA ILE A 32 -6.91 22.24 -30.12
C ILE A 32 -7.98 21.95 -29.05
N GLN A 33 -8.89 21.03 -29.34
CA GLN A 33 -10.00 20.66 -28.46
C GLN A 33 -9.50 20.10 -27.12
N LYS A 34 -9.75 20.82 -26.01
CA LYS A 34 -9.21 20.48 -24.69
C LYS A 34 -10.10 19.47 -23.95
N THR A 35 -9.76 18.19 -24.00
CA THR A 35 -10.18 17.23 -22.97
C THR A 35 -9.23 17.31 -21.77
N PRO A 36 -9.74 17.45 -20.53
CA PRO A 36 -8.86 17.43 -19.36
C PRO A 36 -8.23 16.05 -19.19
N ASP A 37 -6.93 16.02 -18.92
CA ASP A 37 -6.11 14.84 -18.61
C ASP A 37 -5.82 13.87 -19.77
N GLU A 38 -6.02 14.36 -20.99
CA GLU A 38 -5.49 13.79 -22.23
C GLU A 38 -4.47 14.75 -22.87
N PRO A 39 -3.47 14.21 -23.60
CA PRO A 39 -2.52 15.02 -24.36
C PRO A 39 -3.25 15.80 -25.47
N GLN A 40 -2.85 17.05 -25.72
CA GLN A 40 -3.48 17.89 -26.75
C GLN A 40 -3.28 17.34 -28.17
N LEU A 41 -2.18 16.62 -28.39
CA LEU A 41 -1.88 15.95 -29.65
C LEU A 41 -1.01 14.72 -29.40
N GLU A 42 -1.41 13.58 -29.97
CA GLU A 42 -0.56 12.40 -30.13
C GLU A 42 -0.51 12.00 -31.61
N PHE A 43 0.69 11.69 -32.10
CA PHE A 43 0.87 11.07 -33.41
C PHE A 43 2.04 10.09 -33.43
N ILE A 44 2.01 9.19 -34.41
CA ILE A 44 3.11 8.27 -34.70
C ILE A 44 3.72 8.53 -36.05
N LEU A 45 4.93 7.99 -36.24
CA LEU A 45 5.75 8.16 -37.42
C LEU A 45 6.10 6.81 -38.04
N ALA A 46 6.10 6.76 -39.37
CA ALA A 46 6.72 5.69 -40.15
C ALA A 46 7.39 6.31 -41.39
N CYS A 47 8.56 5.82 -41.80
CA CYS A 47 9.10 6.19 -43.11
C CYS A 47 8.97 5.02 -44.09
N LYS A 48 8.90 5.36 -45.38
CA LYS A 48 8.85 4.42 -46.51
C LYS A 48 9.86 4.86 -47.58
N ASP A 49 10.46 3.89 -48.28
CA ASP A 49 11.35 4.09 -49.42
C ASP A 49 12.58 4.98 -49.13
N LEU A 50 13.16 4.91 -47.92
CA LEU A 50 14.33 5.74 -47.58
C LEU A 50 15.55 5.43 -48.46
N VAL A 51 16.05 6.47 -49.12
CA VAL A 51 17.19 6.37 -50.05
C VAL A 51 18.51 6.42 -49.26
N ALA A 52 19.24 5.30 -49.27
CA ALA A 52 20.55 5.25 -48.65
C ALA A 52 21.62 6.05 -49.44
N PRO A 53 22.53 6.79 -48.77
CA PRO A 53 23.62 7.53 -49.45
C PRO A 53 24.60 6.65 -50.22
N VAL A 54 24.69 5.36 -49.86
CA VAL A 54 25.55 4.35 -50.47
C VAL A 54 24.67 3.16 -50.88
N ARG A 55 24.88 2.62 -52.09
CA ARG A 55 24.16 1.42 -52.55
C ARG A 55 24.39 0.25 -51.58
N ASP A 56 23.34 -0.53 -51.37
CA ASP A 56 23.28 -1.73 -50.52
C ASP A 56 23.59 -1.58 -49.02
N ARG A 57 23.89 -0.37 -48.52
CA ARG A 57 23.88 -0.09 -47.08
C ARG A 57 22.44 -0.09 -46.53
N LYS A 58 22.24 -0.81 -45.43
CA LYS A 58 21.04 -0.70 -44.59
C LYS A 58 21.13 0.54 -43.68
N LEU A 59 20.02 1.25 -43.48
CA LEU A 59 19.97 2.48 -42.70
C LEU A 59 19.66 2.22 -41.23
N ASN A 60 20.17 3.08 -40.35
CA ASN A 60 19.81 3.14 -38.93
C ASN A 60 19.08 4.45 -38.69
N THR A 61 17.76 4.44 -38.84
CA THR A 61 16.99 5.68 -38.97
C THR A 61 16.58 6.23 -37.61
N LEU A 62 16.76 7.55 -37.44
CA LEU A 62 16.25 8.35 -36.33
C LEU A 62 15.44 9.52 -36.90
N VAL A 63 14.30 9.87 -36.30
CA VAL A 63 13.59 11.13 -36.59
C VAL A 63 13.70 12.06 -35.39
N GLN A 64 14.24 13.26 -35.64
CA GLN A 64 14.21 14.38 -34.71
C GLN A 64 12.97 15.25 -34.97
N ILE A 65 12.23 15.54 -33.92
CA ILE A 65 11.03 16.37 -33.93
C ILE A 65 11.38 17.72 -33.31
N ALA A 66 11.11 18.78 -34.05
CA ALA A 66 11.27 20.15 -33.60
C ALA A 66 9.97 20.94 -33.85
N VAL A 67 9.68 21.87 -32.96
CA VAL A 67 8.45 22.67 -32.93
C VAL A 67 8.81 24.12 -33.22
N VAL A 68 8.03 24.77 -34.09
CA VAL A 68 8.08 26.21 -34.30
C VAL A 68 6.80 26.81 -33.73
N HIS A 69 6.94 27.56 -32.64
CA HIS A 69 5.82 28.21 -31.99
C HIS A 69 5.31 29.39 -32.84
N PRO A 70 3.99 29.56 -33.05
CA PRO A 70 3.45 30.59 -33.94
C PRO A 70 3.88 32.02 -33.61
N ALA A 71 4.01 32.34 -32.31
CA ALA A 71 4.37 33.69 -31.85
C ALA A 71 5.88 33.99 -31.88
N GLU A 72 6.73 32.98 -31.70
CA GLU A 72 8.18 33.19 -31.53
C GLU A 72 8.98 32.94 -32.82
N GLN A 73 8.46 32.12 -33.74
CA GLN A 73 9.12 31.66 -34.97
C GLN A 73 10.48 30.97 -34.79
N SER A 74 10.93 30.79 -33.55
CA SER A 74 12.09 30.00 -33.13
C SER A 74 11.86 28.51 -33.37
N LEU A 75 12.92 27.77 -33.71
CA LEU A 75 12.86 26.32 -33.90
C LEU A 75 13.39 25.62 -32.64
N THR A 76 12.49 25.12 -31.80
CA THR A 76 12.83 24.42 -30.56
C THR A 76 12.89 22.92 -30.80
N ARG A 77 14.00 22.25 -30.45
CA ARG A 77 14.07 20.78 -30.45
C ARG A 77 13.14 20.23 -29.37
N TYR A 78 12.24 19.32 -29.74
CA TYR A 78 11.20 18.80 -28.85
C TYR A 78 11.48 17.37 -28.40
N SER A 79 11.71 16.46 -29.35
CA SER A 79 11.96 15.05 -29.05
C SER A 79 12.69 14.34 -30.19
N CYS A 80 13.02 13.06 -30.00
CA CYS A 80 13.49 12.16 -31.04
C CYS A 80 12.75 10.82 -30.89
N THR A 81 12.62 10.06 -31.97
CA THR A 81 12.14 8.67 -31.94
C THR A 81 13.21 7.73 -31.37
N GLU A 82 12.91 6.43 -31.23
CA GLU A 82 13.99 5.45 -31.13
C GLU A 82 14.75 5.30 -32.47
N ILE A 83 15.92 4.65 -32.44
CA ILE A 83 16.69 4.29 -33.64
C ILE A 83 16.16 2.96 -34.19
N VAL A 84 15.78 2.94 -35.47
CA VAL A 84 15.30 1.73 -36.16
C VAL A 84 16.38 1.23 -37.13
N GLU A 85 17.01 0.11 -36.78
CA GLU A 85 18.15 -0.44 -37.49
C GLU A 85 17.75 -1.32 -38.69
N GLY A 86 18.58 -1.31 -39.73
CA GLY A 86 18.58 -2.38 -40.74
C GLY A 86 17.55 -2.27 -41.87
N THR A 87 16.78 -1.19 -41.97
CA THR A 87 15.61 -1.08 -42.88
C THR A 87 15.57 0.24 -43.67
N ARG A 88 14.86 0.26 -44.81
CA ARG A 88 14.49 1.49 -45.54
C ARG A 88 13.07 1.95 -45.22
N ASP A 89 12.31 1.11 -44.53
CA ASP A 89 10.91 1.32 -44.16
C ASP A 89 10.76 1.24 -42.63
N PRO A 90 11.35 2.19 -41.87
CA PRO A 90 11.29 2.18 -40.42
C PRO A 90 9.90 2.60 -39.93
N LEU A 91 9.17 1.64 -39.37
CA LEU A 91 8.07 1.89 -38.46
C LEU A 91 8.65 2.19 -37.08
N PHE A 92 8.35 3.35 -36.48
CA PHE A 92 8.80 3.72 -35.14
C PHE A 92 7.79 3.26 -34.09
N LEU A 93 8.28 2.76 -32.95
CA LEU A 93 7.43 2.36 -31.83
C LEU A 93 7.04 3.58 -30.99
N THR A 94 7.95 4.52 -30.75
CA THR A 94 7.66 5.71 -29.94
C THR A 94 6.73 6.67 -30.68
N GLY A 95 5.62 7.05 -30.05
CA GLY A 95 4.81 8.19 -30.47
C GLY A 95 5.37 9.53 -29.98
N VAL A 96 4.88 10.61 -30.59
CA VAL A 96 5.10 11.98 -30.16
C VAL A 96 3.85 12.44 -29.41
N THR A 97 4.00 12.73 -28.13
CA THR A 97 2.91 13.16 -27.23
C THR A 97 3.15 14.60 -26.77
N PHE A 98 2.14 15.46 -26.94
CA PHE A 98 2.12 16.82 -26.40
C PHE A 98 1.21 16.89 -25.16
N PRO A 99 1.76 17.14 -23.95
CA PRO A 99 0.97 17.21 -22.70
C PRO A 99 -0.18 18.23 -22.75
N SER A 100 -1.19 18.04 -21.89
CA SER A 100 -2.34 18.96 -21.76
C SER A 100 -1.95 20.40 -21.44
N GLU A 101 -0.80 20.61 -20.81
CA GLU A 101 -0.23 21.90 -20.40
C GLU A 101 0.64 22.56 -21.49
N TYR A 102 1.06 21.82 -22.53
CA TYR A 102 1.95 22.34 -23.56
C TYR A 102 1.17 23.26 -24.53
N PRO A 103 1.66 24.47 -24.84
CA PRO A 103 0.96 25.40 -25.73
C PRO A 103 1.16 25.00 -27.20
N ILE A 104 0.27 24.14 -27.70
CA ILE A 104 0.20 23.73 -29.11
C ILE A 104 -1.14 24.15 -29.72
N TYR A 105 -1.07 24.71 -30.92
CA TYR A 105 -2.18 25.33 -31.65
C TYR A 105 -2.25 24.75 -33.06
N GLU A 106 -3.36 24.93 -33.78
CA GLU A 106 -3.43 24.49 -35.17
C GLU A 106 -2.36 25.15 -36.07
N GLU A 107 -1.97 26.38 -35.75
CA GLU A 107 -0.95 27.14 -36.47
C GLU A 107 0.49 26.67 -36.16
N THR A 108 0.69 25.90 -35.09
CA THR A 108 2.01 25.38 -34.70
C THR A 108 2.58 24.52 -35.81
N LYS A 109 3.83 24.77 -36.21
CA LYS A 109 4.51 24.04 -37.28
C LYS A 109 5.49 23.03 -36.68
N ILE A 110 5.34 21.77 -37.08
CA ILE A 110 6.22 20.67 -36.67
C ILE A 110 7.18 20.37 -37.82
N LYS A 111 8.48 20.33 -37.51
CA LYS A 111 9.55 19.93 -38.42
C LYS A 111 10.07 18.55 -38.02
N LEU A 112 10.04 17.62 -38.98
CA LEU A 112 10.56 16.26 -38.84
C LEU A 112 11.86 16.17 -39.63
N THR A 113 12.98 15.86 -38.96
CA THR A 113 14.30 15.75 -39.59
C THR A 113 14.82 14.33 -39.42
N VAL A 114 15.15 13.66 -40.53
CA VAL A 114 15.48 12.23 -40.58
C VAL A 114 16.98 12.05 -40.78
N TYR A 115 17.59 11.17 -39.98
CA TYR A 115 19.03 10.91 -39.96
C TYR A 115 19.34 9.42 -40.07
N ASP A 116 20.46 9.08 -40.71
CA ASP A 116 21.15 7.77 -40.60
C ASP A 116 22.23 7.85 -39.51
N VAL A 117 22.11 7.01 -38.49
CA VAL A 117 23.03 6.96 -37.34
C VAL A 117 24.20 6.01 -37.64
N LYS A 118 25.41 6.56 -37.64
CA LYS A 118 26.66 5.84 -37.98
C LYS A 118 27.41 5.33 -36.77
N ASP A 119 27.36 6.04 -35.65
CA ASP A 119 27.97 5.64 -34.38
C ASP A 119 26.91 5.59 -33.28
N LYS A 120 26.93 4.53 -32.47
CA LYS A 120 25.94 4.28 -31.40
C LYS A 120 26.34 4.93 -30.06
N SER A 121 27.57 5.42 -29.94
CA SER A 121 28.16 5.82 -28.65
C SER A 121 27.74 7.19 -28.11
N HIS A 122 27.27 8.10 -28.97
CA HIS A 122 27.18 9.52 -28.63
C HIS A 122 25.78 10.09 -28.34
N ASP A 123 24.68 9.38 -28.61
CA ASP A 123 23.45 10.11 -28.99
C ASP A 123 22.09 9.49 -28.56
N THR A 124 22.03 8.82 -27.39
CA THR A 124 20.76 8.28 -26.83
C THR A 124 20.49 8.72 -25.38
N VAL A 125 20.12 10.00 -25.21
CA VAL A 125 19.43 10.51 -24.01
C VAL A 125 18.42 11.58 -24.47
N ARG A 126 17.16 11.49 -24.04
CA ARG A 126 16.14 12.56 -24.20
C ARG A 126 16.68 13.92 -23.70
N THR A 127 17.12 14.80 -24.59
CA THR A 127 17.51 16.16 -24.20
C THR A 127 16.26 16.92 -23.78
N SER A 128 16.12 17.21 -22.49
CA SER A 128 15.08 18.11 -21.99
C SER A 128 15.28 19.51 -22.54
N VAL A 129 14.19 20.26 -22.70
CA VAL A 129 14.17 21.61 -23.26
C VAL A 129 15.21 22.51 -22.57
N LEU A 130 16.27 22.84 -23.31
CA LEU A 130 17.26 23.86 -22.97
C LEU A 130 17.28 24.85 -24.15
N PRO A 131 17.13 26.16 -23.92
CA PRO A 131 17.30 27.16 -24.97
C PRO A 131 18.79 27.31 -25.30
N GLU A 132 19.22 26.74 -26.43
CA GLU A 132 20.60 26.87 -26.91
C GLU A 132 20.88 28.28 -27.47
N HIS A 133 21.43 29.15 -26.62
CA HIS A 133 22.18 30.33 -27.05
C HIS A 133 23.69 30.04 -27.07
N LYS A 134 24.14 29.24 -28.06
CA LYS A 134 25.51 29.20 -28.60
C LYS A 134 25.56 28.29 -29.84
N ASP A 135 26.50 28.53 -30.74
CA ASP A 135 26.59 27.86 -32.03
C ASP A 135 26.70 26.32 -31.91
N PRO A 136 26.00 25.55 -32.77
CA PRO A 136 25.97 24.10 -32.66
C PRO A 136 27.33 23.49 -33.00
N LEU A 137 27.88 22.67 -32.08
CA LEU A 137 28.98 21.79 -32.43
C LEU A 137 28.54 20.79 -33.51
N PRO A 138 29.43 20.37 -34.43
CA PRO A 138 29.09 19.41 -35.46
C PRO A 138 28.65 18.07 -34.84
N GLU A 139 27.46 17.57 -35.23
CA GLU A 139 26.88 16.30 -34.74
C GLU A 139 27.74 15.09 -35.19
N VAL A 140 28.78 14.76 -34.40
CA VAL A 140 29.67 13.62 -34.66
C VAL A 140 28.89 12.30 -34.52
N GLY A 141 28.56 11.67 -35.65
CA GLY A 141 27.98 10.32 -35.68
C GLY A 141 26.63 10.21 -36.41
N ARG A 142 25.98 11.33 -36.75
CA ARG A 142 24.74 11.34 -37.55
C ARG A 142 25.01 11.83 -38.98
N SER A 143 24.30 11.28 -39.96
CA SER A 143 24.19 11.89 -41.30
C SER A 143 22.74 12.19 -41.63
N PHE A 144 22.45 13.46 -41.86
CA PHE A 144 21.17 13.94 -42.35
C PHE A 144 20.79 13.24 -43.67
N LEU A 145 19.54 12.75 -43.74
CA LEU A 145 18.95 12.19 -44.97
C LEU A 145 18.01 13.21 -45.62
N GLY A 146 17.04 13.71 -44.87
CA GLY A 146 16.04 14.65 -45.36
C GLY A 146 15.15 15.22 -44.24
N TYR A 147 14.34 16.22 -44.56
CA TYR A 147 13.32 16.76 -43.65
C TYR A 147 11.96 16.93 -44.33
N ALA A 148 10.93 17.03 -43.50
CA ALA A 148 9.58 17.45 -43.86
C ALA A 148 9.06 18.43 -42.79
N SER A 149 7.95 19.11 -43.07
CA SER A 149 7.24 19.92 -42.08
C SER A 149 5.76 20.02 -42.42
N PHE A 150 4.92 20.13 -41.39
CA PHE A 150 3.47 20.30 -41.49
C PHE A 150 2.99 21.23 -40.37
N LYS A 151 1.80 21.82 -40.53
CA LYS A 151 1.09 22.50 -39.43
C LYS A 151 0.16 21.53 -38.73
N VAL A 152 -0.03 21.67 -37.42
CA VAL A 152 -0.90 20.78 -36.65
C VAL A 152 -2.33 20.76 -37.19
N GLY A 153 -2.87 21.91 -37.62
CA GLY A 153 -4.18 22.01 -38.26
C GLY A 153 -4.30 21.25 -39.58
N GLU A 154 -3.20 21.07 -40.33
CA GLU A 154 -3.19 20.24 -41.56
C GLU A 154 -3.37 18.76 -41.23
N LEU A 155 -2.78 18.29 -40.13
CA LEU A 155 -2.88 16.91 -39.64
C LEU A 155 -4.26 16.63 -39.01
N LEU A 156 -4.79 17.56 -38.22
CA LEU A 156 -6.09 17.39 -37.57
C LEU A 156 -7.26 17.41 -38.58
N LYS A 157 -7.12 18.17 -39.68
CA LYS A 157 -8.14 18.33 -40.74
C LYS A 157 -7.95 17.39 -41.93
N SER A 158 -6.93 16.53 -41.94
CA SER A 158 -6.73 15.59 -43.05
C SER A 158 -7.73 14.44 -42.99
N LYS A 159 -8.06 13.89 -44.17
CA LYS A 159 -8.89 12.69 -44.28
C LYS A 159 -8.17 11.52 -43.60
N GLU A 160 -8.89 10.76 -42.76
CA GLU A 160 -8.36 9.69 -41.91
C GLU A 160 -7.32 10.15 -40.85
N GLN A 161 -7.09 11.48 -40.72
CA GLN A 161 -6.08 12.08 -39.82
C GLN A 161 -4.66 11.53 -40.00
N VAL A 162 -4.31 11.22 -41.26
CA VAL A 162 -2.97 10.82 -41.71
C VAL A 162 -2.41 11.88 -42.67
N LEU A 163 -1.10 12.11 -42.62
CA LEU A 163 -0.35 12.89 -43.60
C LEU A 163 0.82 12.07 -44.15
N ALA A 164 0.95 11.97 -45.47
CA ALA A 164 2.13 11.42 -46.14
C ALA A 164 2.96 12.58 -46.73
N LEU A 165 4.16 12.81 -46.20
CA LEU A 165 5.02 13.94 -46.53
C LEU A 165 6.29 13.45 -47.24
N SER A 166 6.63 14.02 -48.40
CA SER A 166 7.89 13.71 -49.09
C SER A 166 9.08 14.31 -48.33
N LEU A 167 10.04 13.46 -47.93
CA LEU A 167 11.29 13.89 -47.29
C LEU A 167 12.21 14.50 -48.35
N ARG A 168 12.72 15.71 -48.08
CA ARG A 168 13.60 16.46 -49.00
C ARG A 168 14.98 16.68 -48.41
N THR A 169 16.00 16.65 -49.26
CA THR A 169 17.38 17.05 -48.92
C THR A 169 17.48 18.52 -48.52
N SER A 170 18.63 18.94 -47.99
CA SER A 170 18.88 20.31 -47.51
C SER A 170 18.83 21.38 -48.60
N ASP A 171 19.04 20.98 -49.86
CA ASP A 171 18.85 21.81 -51.07
C ASP A 171 17.37 21.86 -51.55
N GLY A 172 16.45 21.17 -50.87
CA GLY A 172 15.02 21.09 -51.18
C GLY A 172 14.64 20.30 -52.44
N GLY A 173 15.62 19.98 -53.31
CA GLY A 173 15.38 19.48 -54.66
C GLY A 173 15.06 17.99 -54.73
N LYS A 174 15.81 17.15 -54.00
CA LYS A 174 15.74 15.69 -54.13
C LYS A 174 14.83 15.09 -53.07
N VAL A 175 13.86 14.27 -53.51
CA VAL A 175 13.07 13.41 -52.63
C VAL A 175 13.90 12.17 -52.24
N VAL A 176 13.96 11.87 -50.94
CA VAL A 176 14.77 10.78 -50.37
C VAL A 176 13.95 9.73 -49.62
N GLY A 177 12.63 9.78 -49.76
CA GLY A 177 11.66 8.86 -49.16
C GLY A 177 10.38 9.60 -48.77
N THR A 178 9.47 8.90 -48.10
CA THR A 178 8.23 9.46 -47.56
C THR A 178 8.20 9.26 -46.04
N ILE A 179 7.71 10.24 -45.28
CA ILE A 179 7.36 10.10 -43.87
C ILE A 179 5.85 10.22 -43.69
N GLU A 180 5.26 9.23 -43.05
CA GLU A 180 3.85 9.14 -42.71
C GLU A 180 3.66 9.55 -41.25
N VAL A 181 2.70 10.45 -41.02
CA VAL A 181 2.33 10.99 -39.71
C VAL A 181 0.86 10.68 -39.48
N SER A 182 0.54 9.91 -38.44
CA SER A 182 -0.84 9.49 -38.16
C SER A 182 -1.25 9.91 -36.76
N VAL A 183 -2.37 10.63 -36.62
CA VAL A 183 -2.94 10.99 -35.31
C VAL A 183 -3.36 9.73 -34.56
N VAL A 184 -3.13 9.73 -33.25
CA VAL A 184 -3.66 8.73 -32.33
C VAL A 184 -4.85 9.34 -31.60
N LYS A 185 -6.07 8.88 -31.92
CA LYS A 185 -7.27 9.14 -31.12
C LYS A 185 -7.57 7.95 -30.22
N MET A 186 -7.45 8.13 -28.91
CA MET A 186 -7.91 7.15 -27.93
C MET A 186 -9.40 7.41 -27.62
N GLY A 187 -10.30 6.58 -28.15
CA GLY A 187 -11.69 6.48 -27.68
C GLY A 187 -12.69 7.53 -28.18
N GLU A 188 -12.65 7.93 -29.45
CA GLU A 188 -13.72 8.71 -30.11
C GLU A 188 -14.30 7.98 -31.32
N ILE A 189 -15.60 8.21 -31.61
CA ILE A 189 -16.40 7.53 -32.64
C ILE A 189 -17.14 8.58 -33.47
N GLU A 190 -17.21 8.39 -34.78
CA GLU A 190 -18.21 9.02 -35.66
C GLU A 190 -19.26 7.97 -36.07
N ASP A 191 -20.54 8.34 -36.05
CA ASP A 191 -21.63 7.51 -36.57
C ASP A 191 -21.66 7.59 -38.10
N GLY A 192 -21.78 6.44 -38.77
CA GLY A 192 -21.87 6.32 -40.23
C GLY A 192 -22.54 5.02 -40.64
N GLU A 193 -23.49 5.12 -41.58
CA GLU A 193 -24.44 4.03 -41.89
C GLU A 193 -23.79 2.85 -42.66
N ALA A 194 -24.46 1.70 -42.59
CA ALA A 194 -24.02 0.48 -43.23
C ALA A 194 -24.13 0.55 -44.76
N ASP A 195 -23.12 0.06 -45.48
CA ASP A 195 -23.25 -0.19 -46.91
C ASP A 195 -22.51 -1.47 -47.37
N HIS A 196 -22.99 -2.04 -48.47
CA HIS A 196 -22.81 -3.45 -48.80
C HIS A 196 -21.47 -3.80 -49.48
N ILE A 197 -20.89 -4.95 -49.10
CA ILE A 197 -19.69 -5.52 -49.75
C ILE A 197 -20.10 -6.36 -50.98
N THR A 198 -19.61 -5.97 -52.16
CA THR A 198 -19.49 -6.87 -53.32
C THR A 198 -18.02 -7.28 -53.51
N THR A 199 -17.82 -8.57 -53.78
CA THR A 199 -16.50 -9.20 -53.95
C THR A 199 -15.94 -8.99 -55.35
N ASP A 200 -14.65 -8.67 -55.47
CA ASP A 200 -13.84 -9.17 -56.60
C ASP A 200 -12.36 -9.34 -56.23
N VAL A 201 -11.63 -10.13 -57.03
CA VAL A 201 -10.34 -10.73 -56.68
C VAL A 201 -9.24 -10.31 -57.65
N GLN A 202 -8.24 -9.54 -57.18
CA GLN A 202 -6.79 -9.66 -57.53
C GLN A 202 -5.93 -8.50 -56.99
N GLY A 203 -4.68 -8.80 -56.59
CA GLY A 203 -3.58 -7.83 -56.48
C GLY A 203 -3.24 -7.33 -55.07
N GLN A 204 -2.05 -7.71 -54.58
CA GLN A 204 -1.49 -7.20 -53.33
C GLN A 204 -1.23 -5.68 -53.39
N LYS A 205 -2.00 -4.90 -52.63
CA LYS A 205 -1.62 -3.58 -52.10
C LYS A 205 -2.13 -3.46 -50.67
N CYS A 206 -1.25 -3.16 -49.72
CA CYS A 206 -1.68 -2.84 -48.35
C CYS A 206 -2.24 -1.41 -48.30
N THR A 207 -3.56 -1.30 -48.36
CA THR A 207 -4.32 -0.10 -47.98
C THR A 207 -5.36 -0.46 -46.91
N HIS A 208 -5.92 0.58 -46.26
CA HIS A 208 -6.97 0.51 -45.22
C HIS A 208 -6.48 0.20 -43.80
N ILE A 209 -5.98 1.25 -43.13
CA ILE A 209 -6.01 1.36 -41.67
C ILE A 209 -7.47 1.57 -41.28
N CYS A 210 -8.04 0.67 -40.49
CA CYS A 210 -9.46 0.66 -40.11
C CYS A 210 -9.60 1.04 -38.62
N ILE A 211 -10.38 2.08 -38.33
CA ILE A 211 -10.63 2.62 -36.98
C ILE A 211 -12.10 2.41 -36.61
N CYS A 212 -12.37 1.48 -35.68
CA CYS A 212 -13.69 1.07 -35.18
C CYS A 212 -13.53 0.23 -33.89
N THR A 213 -14.46 0.13 -32.94
CA THR A 213 -15.53 1.03 -32.42
C THR A 213 -16.03 0.43 -31.09
N CYS A 214 -16.16 1.21 -30.00
CA CYS A 214 -16.83 0.75 -28.75
C CYS A 214 -17.26 1.93 -27.84
N PRO A 215 -18.45 1.93 -27.20
CA PRO A 215 -19.00 3.14 -26.56
C PRO A 215 -18.18 3.70 -25.39
N ARG A 216 -17.97 5.03 -25.40
CA ARG A 216 -17.43 5.77 -24.24
C ARG A 216 -18.31 5.56 -23.01
N SER A 217 -17.79 4.88 -21.99
CA SER A 217 -18.45 4.83 -20.69
C SER A 217 -18.44 6.23 -20.03
N ARG A 218 -19.61 6.73 -19.62
CA ARG A 218 -19.74 8.03 -18.93
C ARG A 218 -18.87 8.11 -17.65
N HIS A 219 -18.53 6.97 -17.07
CA HIS A 219 -17.80 6.78 -15.82
C HIS A 219 -16.31 7.13 -15.87
N ALA A 220 -15.75 7.47 -17.04
CA ALA A 220 -14.35 7.92 -17.13
C ALA A 220 -14.12 9.26 -16.39
N LYS A 221 -15.10 10.18 -16.42
CA LYS A 221 -14.98 11.52 -15.85
C LYS A 221 -14.85 11.53 -14.32
N ASP A 222 -15.49 10.59 -13.63
CA ASP A 222 -15.50 10.53 -12.15
C ASP A 222 -14.25 9.85 -11.54
N ARG A 223 -13.47 9.10 -12.33
CA ARG A 223 -12.27 8.38 -11.84
C ARG A 223 -11.05 9.29 -11.63
N VAL A 224 -11.05 10.48 -12.22
CA VAL A 224 -9.84 11.30 -12.43
C VAL A 224 -9.52 12.27 -11.27
N PRO A 225 -10.48 13.00 -10.67
CA PRO A 225 -10.17 14.01 -9.65
C PRO A 225 -9.51 13.44 -8.39
N PHE A 226 -9.94 12.25 -7.96
CA PHE A 226 -9.41 11.61 -6.75
C PHE A 226 -7.96 11.12 -6.92
N LEU A 227 -7.62 10.52 -8.07
CA LEU A 227 -6.26 10.05 -8.33
C LEU A 227 -5.25 11.22 -8.27
N LYS A 228 -5.62 12.40 -8.75
CA LYS A 228 -4.83 13.64 -8.63
C LYS A 228 -4.61 14.14 -7.19
N MET A 229 -5.48 13.78 -6.23
CA MET A 229 -5.27 14.16 -4.83
C MET A 229 -4.21 13.30 -4.13
N CYS A 230 -3.93 12.10 -4.65
CA CYS A 230 -3.01 11.12 -4.08
C CYS A 230 -1.74 10.90 -4.92
N LEU A 231 -1.79 11.17 -6.22
CA LEU A 231 -0.72 10.95 -7.20
C LEU A 231 -0.41 12.26 -7.94
N LYS A 232 0.86 12.52 -8.22
CA LYS A 232 1.31 13.63 -9.08
C LYS A 232 1.05 13.29 -10.55
N ASP A 233 0.99 14.30 -11.41
CA ASP A 233 0.78 14.12 -12.84
C ASP A 233 1.81 13.14 -13.43
N PRO A 234 1.36 12.17 -14.25
CA PRO A 234 2.20 11.05 -14.65
C PRO A 234 3.18 11.44 -15.75
N GLU A 235 4.30 10.72 -15.79
CA GLU A 235 5.09 10.63 -17.02
C GLU A 235 4.37 9.72 -18.01
N PHE A 236 4.28 10.17 -19.26
CA PHE A 236 3.60 9.49 -20.34
C PHE A 236 4.58 9.07 -21.42
N ASP A 237 4.51 7.81 -21.85
CA ASP A 237 5.12 7.36 -23.09
C ASP A 237 4.09 6.56 -23.89
N TYR A 238 3.92 6.93 -25.16
CA TYR A 238 3.02 6.26 -26.08
C TYR A 238 3.80 5.35 -27.03
N TYR A 239 3.30 4.14 -27.23
CA TYR A 239 3.93 3.12 -28.06
C TYR A 239 2.92 2.49 -29.02
N ASN A 240 3.33 2.33 -30.28
CA ASN A 240 2.60 1.59 -31.30
C ASN A 240 3.42 0.38 -31.76
N SER A 241 2.80 -0.80 -31.76
CA SER A 241 3.46 -2.06 -32.18
C SER A 241 2.59 -2.86 -33.15
N PRO A 242 3.17 -3.57 -34.14
CA PRO A 242 2.39 -4.47 -34.99
C PRO A 242 1.81 -5.68 -34.23
N THR A 243 0.57 -6.02 -34.57
CA THR A 243 -0.08 -7.28 -34.24
C THR A 243 0.14 -8.32 -35.33
N GLY A 244 -0.11 -9.59 -35.04
CA GLY A 244 -0.05 -10.68 -36.04
C GLY A 244 -1.02 -10.55 -37.23
N ALA A 245 -1.97 -9.60 -37.20
CA ALA A 245 -2.96 -9.36 -38.24
C ALA A 245 -2.69 -8.12 -39.10
N ASN A 246 -1.43 -7.64 -39.16
CA ASN A 246 -1.02 -6.40 -39.85
C ASN A 246 -1.73 -5.11 -39.37
N LYS A 247 -2.31 -5.12 -38.16
CA LYS A 247 -2.90 -3.94 -37.50
C LYS A 247 -1.99 -3.42 -36.39
N VAL A 248 -2.13 -2.14 -36.05
CA VAL A 248 -1.33 -1.47 -35.01
C VAL A 248 -2.01 -1.60 -33.64
N LEU A 249 -1.25 -2.02 -32.63
CA LEU A 249 -1.62 -2.05 -31.22
C LEU A 249 -1.08 -0.79 -30.53
N GLY A 250 -1.97 0.05 -30.01
CA GLY A 250 -1.61 1.23 -29.24
C GLY A 250 -1.57 0.95 -27.75
N HIS A 251 -0.47 1.31 -27.09
CA HIS A 251 -0.40 1.27 -25.63
C HIS A 251 0.32 2.49 -25.06
N ARG A 252 -0.21 3.01 -23.96
CA ARG A 252 0.37 4.14 -23.23
C ARG A 252 0.87 3.66 -21.87
N GLN A 253 2.17 3.78 -21.64
CA GLN A 253 2.72 3.70 -20.28
C GLN A 253 2.44 5.02 -19.56
N LYS A 254 2.00 4.91 -18.31
CA LYS A 254 1.89 6.03 -17.37
C LYS A 254 2.60 5.63 -16.07
N MET A 255 3.61 6.39 -15.65
CA MET A 255 4.15 6.25 -14.30
C MET A 255 3.68 7.42 -13.44
N PHE A 256 2.91 7.10 -12.41
CA PHE A 256 2.44 8.06 -11.43
C PHE A 256 3.32 8.01 -10.19
N GLU A 257 3.84 9.15 -9.78
CA GLU A 257 4.41 9.32 -8.44
C GLU A 257 3.25 9.37 -7.45
N LYS A 258 3.36 8.64 -6.35
CA LYS A 258 2.54 8.98 -5.17
C LYS A 258 2.98 10.36 -4.70
N ILE A 259 2.09 11.23 -4.24
CA ILE A 259 2.51 12.45 -3.55
C ILE A 259 2.98 12.05 -2.16
N LEU A 260 4.14 12.54 -1.71
CA LEU A 260 4.65 12.37 -0.34
C LEU A 260 3.84 13.22 0.65
N LYS A 261 2.53 13.00 0.72
CA LYS A 261 1.75 13.38 1.89
C LYS A 261 2.13 12.35 2.97
N PRO A 262 2.88 12.71 4.02
CA PRO A 262 3.33 11.76 5.04
C PRO A 262 2.18 11.22 5.92
N HIS A 263 0.93 11.48 5.55
CA HIS A 263 -0.30 11.12 6.26
C HIS A 263 -0.37 9.63 6.64
N GLN A 264 0.06 8.72 5.76
CA GLN A 264 0.02 7.27 6.06
C GLN A 264 1.08 6.84 7.10
N PRO A 265 2.40 7.09 6.90
CA PRO A 265 3.38 6.83 7.96
C PRO A 265 3.06 7.55 9.28
N LYS A 266 2.66 8.83 9.23
CA LYS A 266 2.23 9.58 10.42
C LYS A 266 1.02 8.95 11.11
N GLY A 267 0.04 8.46 10.34
CA GLY A 267 -1.15 7.81 10.86
C GLY A 267 -0.81 6.57 11.69
N SER A 268 0.02 5.67 11.14
CA SER A 268 0.52 4.50 11.87
C SER A 268 1.30 4.93 13.11
N MET A 269 2.35 5.74 12.92
CA MET A 269 3.23 6.20 14.00
C MET A 269 2.47 6.89 15.15
N THR A 270 1.39 7.61 14.86
CA THR A 270 0.55 8.27 15.88
C THR A 270 -0.23 7.24 16.71
N LEU A 271 -0.70 6.14 16.10
CA LEU A 271 -1.33 5.03 16.81
C LEU A 271 -0.29 4.27 17.66
N GLU A 272 0.87 3.93 17.09
CA GLU A 272 1.96 3.26 17.81
C GLU A 272 2.47 4.10 19.00
N LEU A 273 2.57 5.42 18.83
CA LEU A 273 2.89 6.38 19.88
C LEU A 273 1.81 6.42 20.96
N LYS A 274 0.52 6.51 20.58
CA LYS A 274 -0.61 6.52 21.52
C LYS A 274 -0.72 5.23 22.32
N GLU A 275 -0.51 4.08 21.68
CA GLU A 275 -0.47 2.76 22.32
C GLU A 275 0.67 2.70 23.35
N SER A 276 1.85 3.22 22.99
CA SER A 276 3.02 3.24 23.88
C SER A 276 2.85 4.20 25.07
N LEU A 277 2.27 5.39 24.84
CA LEU A 277 1.93 6.35 25.91
C LEU A 277 0.90 5.79 26.89
N ASN A 278 -0.16 5.16 26.38
CA ASN A 278 -1.17 4.49 27.22
C ASN A 278 -0.52 3.39 28.09
N ARG A 279 0.36 2.56 27.51
CA ARG A 279 1.09 1.51 28.25
C ARG A 279 1.99 2.10 29.35
N ASN A 280 2.67 3.22 29.08
CA ASN A 280 3.48 3.91 30.09
C ASN A 280 2.61 4.46 31.24
N GLN A 281 1.38 4.90 30.93
CA GLN A 281 0.43 5.33 31.95
C GLN A 281 -0.08 4.16 32.79
N GLU A 282 -0.49 3.04 32.17
CA GLU A 282 -0.91 1.82 32.86
C GLU A 282 0.19 1.27 33.80
N LEU A 283 1.46 1.34 33.39
CA LEU A 283 2.61 0.96 34.23
C LEU A 283 2.78 1.90 35.44
N LYS A 284 2.54 3.21 35.28
CA LYS A 284 2.57 4.18 36.39
C LYS A 284 1.42 3.92 37.38
N GLU A 285 0.26 3.48 36.89
CA GLU A 285 -0.95 3.19 37.66
C GLU A 285 -0.94 1.83 38.42
N LEU A 286 0.15 1.06 38.38
CA LEU A 286 0.34 -0.16 39.17
C LEU A 286 0.32 0.05 40.71
N GLY A 287 0.41 1.31 41.16
CA GLY A 287 0.41 1.67 42.58
C GLY A 287 1.78 1.49 43.25
N GLU A 288 1.77 1.24 44.56
CA GLU A 288 2.98 0.97 45.35
C GLU A 288 3.51 -0.45 45.10
N LEU A 289 4.81 -0.54 44.84
CA LEU A 289 5.55 -1.79 44.64
C LEU A 289 6.76 -1.81 45.58
N SER A 290 7.28 -3.00 45.90
CA SER A 290 8.51 -3.12 46.69
C SER A 290 9.71 -2.48 45.96
N PRO A 291 10.77 -2.05 46.66
CA PRO A 291 11.88 -1.30 46.04
C PRO A 291 12.53 -2.00 44.83
N HIS A 292 12.56 -3.34 44.82
CA HIS A 292 13.04 -4.12 43.67
C HIS A 292 12.15 -3.93 42.44
N TRP A 293 10.84 -4.18 42.59
CA TRP A 293 9.86 -4.07 41.51
C TRP A 293 9.64 -2.63 41.05
N ASP A 294 9.74 -1.65 41.94
CA ASP A 294 9.63 -0.23 41.58
C ASP A 294 10.85 0.27 40.80
N ASN A 295 12.07 -0.15 41.17
CA ASN A 295 13.26 0.11 40.36
C ASN A 295 13.17 -0.56 38.97
N LEU A 296 12.62 -1.78 38.91
CA LEU A 296 12.37 -2.45 37.63
C LEU A 296 11.37 -1.67 36.77
N ARG A 297 10.24 -1.22 37.36
CA ARG A 297 9.26 -0.34 36.71
C ARG A 297 9.89 0.95 36.18
N LYS A 298 10.72 1.62 36.97
CA LYS A 298 11.44 2.85 36.56
C LYS A 298 12.37 2.58 35.38
N ASN A 299 13.10 1.47 35.39
CA ASN A 299 13.96 1.07 34.27
C ASN A 299 13.13 0.80 33.00
N VAL A 300 12.01 0.09 33.10
CA VAL A 300 11.07 -0.15 31.98
C VAL A 300 10.54 1.17 31.42
N LEU A 301 9.96 2.02 32.27
CA LEU A 301 9.43 3.33 31.88
C LEU A 301 10.48 4.19 31.18
N THR A 302 11.72 4.22 31.68
CA THR A 302 12.82 5.01 31.09
C THR A 302 13.09 4.63 29.63
N HIS A 303 13.12 3.33 29.30
CA HIS A 303 13.37 2.90 27.92
C HIS A 303 12.12 3.05 27.03
N CYS A 304 10.91 2.90 27.58
CA CYS A 304 9.69 3.17 26.84
C CYS A 304 9.53 4.67 26.54
N ASP A 305 9.87 5.56 27.47
CA ASP A 305 9.91 7.02 27.25
C ASP A 305 10.99 7.39 26.22
N GLN A 306 12.15 6.72 26.19
CA GLN A 306 13.13 6.86 25.11
C GLN A 306 12.55 6.50 23.73
N MET A 307 11.80 5.38 23.60
CA MET A 307 11.12 5.04 22.34
C MET A 307 10.06 6.08 21.95
N VAL A 308 9.24 6.53 22.91
CA VAL A 308 8.23 7.59 22.70
C VAL A 308 8.87 8.85 22.12
N ASN A 309 10.01 9.28 22.68
CA ASN A 309 10.77 10.41 22.16
C ASN A 309 11.28 10.15 20.72
N MET A 310 11.81 8.96 20.42
CA MET A 310 12.26 8.61 19.07
C MET A 310 11.13 8.68 18.02
N TYR A 311 9.91 8.25 18.33
CA TYR A 311 8.76 8.42 17.43
C TYR A 311 8.38 9.89 17.26
N GLN A 312 8.40 10.68 18.34
CA GLN A 312 8.08 12.11 18.32
C GLN A 312 9.10 12.91 17.49
N ASP A 313 10.39 12.62 17.63
CA ASP A 313 11.47 13.22 16.83
C ASP A 313 11.23 12.95 15.33
N ILE A 314 11.03 11.68 14.96
CA ILE A 314 10.82 11.29 13.55
C ILE A 314 9.52 11.88 12.99
N LEU A 315 8.42 11.91 13.76
CA LEU A 315 7.18 12.57 13.38
C LEU A 315 7.35 14.08 13.16
N THR A 316 8.22 14.71 13.96
CA THR A 316 8.51 16.15 13.87
C THR A 316 9.33 16.47 12.62
N GLU A 317 10.40 15.72 12.35
CA GLU A 317 11.19 15.89 11.12
C GLU A 317 10.35 15.58 9.87
N LEU A 318 9.58 14.49 9.87
CA LEU A 318 8.64 14.14 8.79
C LEU A 318 7.47 15.16 8.65
N SER A 319 7.36 16.14 9.55
CA SER A 319 6.44 17.29 9.43
C SER A 319 7.06 18.54 8.83
N LYS A 320 8.38 18.61 8.71
CA LYS A 320 9.09 19.68 8.00
C LYS A 320 9.21 19.38 6.49
N GLU A 321 9.21 18.11 6.13
CA GLU A 321 9.28 17.63 4.74
C GLU A 321 8.10 18.08 3.87
N THR A 322 8.37 18.97 2.92
CA THR A 322 7.40 19.51 1.95
C THR A 322 7.86 19.46 0.48
N GLY A 323 9.13 19.12 0.20
CA GLY A 323 9.75 19.35 -1.11
C GLY A 323 9.70 18.20 -2.13
N SER A 324 9.70 16.93 -1.71
CA SER A 324 9.78 15.78 -2.64
C SER A 324 8.46 15.00 -2.73
N SER A 325 8.16 14.42 -3.89
CA SER A 325 6.99 13.55 -4.08
C SER A 325 7.22 12.11 -3.60
N PHE A 326 8.46 11.63 -3.48
CA PHE A 326 8.73 10.30 -2.95
C PHE A 326 10.13 10.20 -2.31
N LYS A 327 10.32 9.26 -1.38
CA LYS A 327 11.64 8.96 -0.80
C LYS A 327 12.54 8.32 -1.86
N SER A 328 13.58 9.05 -2.27
CA SER A 328 14.53 8.59 -3.28
C SER A 328 15.35 7.36 -2.84
N SER A 329 15.95 6.67 -3.81
CA SER A 329 16.85 5.54 -3.58
C SER A 329 18.23 5.92 -3.03
N SER A 330 18.62 7.19 -3.12
CA SER A 330 19.79 7.76 -2.42
C SER A 330 19.45 8.01 -0.94
N SER A 331 18.31 8.63 -0.64
CA SER A 331 17.79 8.87 0.73
C SER A 331 17.30 7.60 1.46
N LYS A 332 17.53 6.39 0.92
CA LYS A 332 17.00 5.15 1.52
C LYS A 332 17.48 4.92 2.97
N GLY A 333 18.71 5.31 3.28
CA GLY A 333 19.34 5.18 4.61
C GLY A 333 19.18 6.38 5.53
N GLU A 334 18.30 7.33 5.20
CA GLU A 334 18.06 8.53 5.99
C GLU A 334 17.10 8.24 7.17
N LYS A 335 17.44 8.74 8.37
CA LYS A 335 16.70 8.46 9.63
C LYS A 335 15.32 9.14 9.69
N SER A 336 15.25 10.42 9.32
CA SER A 336 14.02 11.23 9.21
C SER A 336 12.93 10.52 8.38
N LEU A 337 13.35 9.84 7.31
CA LEU A 337 12.49 9.14 6.36
C LEU A 337 12.41 7.63 6.63
N GLU A 338 12.85 7.11 7.78
CA GLU A 338 12.98 5.66 7.99
C GLU A 338 11.62 4.91 7.83
N PHE A 339 10.51 5.49 8.29
CA PHE A 339 9.16 4.93 8.16
C PHE A 339 8.53 5.08 6.75
N VAL A 340 9.16 5.85 5.86
CA VAL A 340 8.64 6.16 4.52
C VAL A 340 9.12 5.11 3.51
N PRO A 341 8.23 4.52 2.69
CA PRO A 341 8.60 3.54 1.68
C PRO A 341 9.48 4.17 0.59
N VAL A 342 10.59 3.51 0.27
CA VAL A 342 11.53 3.95 -0.77
C VAL A 342 10.89 3.80 -2.15
N ASN A 343 10.92 4.87 -2.95
CA ASN A 343 10.65 4.85 -4.39
C ASN A 343 9.26 4.28 -4.79
N LEU A 344 8.22 4.57 -3.98
CA LEU A 344 6.84 4.10 -4.17
C LEU A 344 6.12 4.80 -5.34
N HIS A 345 5.78 4.05 -6.38
CA HIS A 345 5.10 4.52 -7.60
C HIS A 345 4.00 3.56 -8.06
N LEU A 346 3.04 4.08 -8.83
CA LEU A 346 2.15 3.28 -9.67
C LEU A 346 2.70 3.26 -11.10
N GLN A 347 3.01 2.08 -11.63
CA GLN A 347 3.17 1.88 -13.07
C GLN A 347 1.85 1.37 -13.64
N ARG A 348 1.27 2.11 -14.59
CA ARG A 348 0.07 1.74 -15.33
C ARG A 348 0.40 1.56 -16.80
N MET A 349 -0.09 0.47 -17.40
CA MET A 349 -0.14 0.31 -18.85
C MET A 349 -1.61 0.33 -19.28
N HIS A 350 -1.96 1.28 -20.13
CA HIS A 350 -3.26 1.33 -20.79
C HIS A 350 -3.10 0.81 -22.22
N VAL A 351 -3.81 -0.25 -22.57
CA VAL A 351 -3.74 -0.87 -23.90
C VAL A 351 -5.07 -0.67 -24.62
N HIS A 352 -5.00 -0.14 -25.84
CA HIS A 352 -6.11 0.01 -26.75
C HIS A 352 -5.89 -0.91 -27.96
N SER A 353 -6.86 -1.78 -28.24
CA SER A 353 -6.79 -2.76 -29.31
C SER A 353 -8.03 -2.66 -30.20
N PRO A 354 -7.89 -2.69 -31.54
CA PRO A 354 -9.05 -2.64 -32.46
C PRO A 354 -10.03 -3.82 -32.33
N HIS A 355 -9.66 -4.88 -31.59
CA HIS A 355 -10.44 -6.13 -31.48
C HIS A 355 -10.67 -6.59 -30.05
N LEU A 356 -10.06 -5.94 -29.05
CA LEU A 356 -10.18 -6.30 -27.64
C LEU A 356 -10.57 -5.05 -26.85
N LYS A 357 -11.33 -5.25 -25.77
CA LYS A 357 -11.73 -4.17 -24.86
C LYS A 357 -10.51 -3.45 -24.29
N ASP A 358 -10.59 -2.13 -24.15
CA ASP A 358 -9.57 -1.32 -23.48
C ASP A 358 -9.22 -1.90 -22.10
N ALA A 359 -7.91 -2.06 -21.86
CA ALA A 359 -7.41 -2.79 -20.71
C ALA A 359 -6.40 -1.96 -19.91
N LEU A 360 -6.48 -2.05 -18.57
CA LEU A 360 -5.63 -1.34 -17.63
C LEU A 360 -4.85 -2.35 -16.78
N TYR A 361 -3.52 -2.32 -16.89
CA TYR A 361 -2.62 -3.16 -16.12
C TYR A 361 -1.79 -2.31 -15.17
N ASP A 362 -2.16 -2.36 -13.90
CA ASP A 362 -1.43 -1.70 -12.81
C ASP A 362 -0.39 -2.63 -12.18
N VAL A 363 0.72 -2.04 -11.75
CA VAL A 363 1.74 -2.61 -10.85
C VAL A 363 2.20 -1.51 -9.90
N ILE A 364 2.18 -1.78 -8.60
CA ILE A 364 2.77 -0.88 -7.60
C ILE A 364 4.25 -1.23 -7.44
N THR A 365 5.15 -0.28 -7.69
CA THR A 365 6.59 -0.49 -7.50
C THR A 365 7.03 0.15 -6.20
N VAL A 366 7.70 -0.60 -5.32
CA VAL A 366 8.16 -0.09 -4.02
C VAL A 366 9.47 -0.77 -3.60
N GLY A 367 10.36 -0.02 -2.95
CA GLY A 367 11.57 -0.60 -2.36
C GLY A 367 11.18 -1.67 -1.35
N ALA A 368 12.00 -2.72 -1.22
CA ALA A 368 11.80 -3.76 -0.22
C ALA A 368 11.64 -3.11 1.17
N PRO A 369 10.52 -3.35 1.88
CA PRO A 369 10.33 -2.87 3.24
C PRO A 369 11.50 -3.30 4.13
N ALA A 370 12.32 -2.34 4.58
CA ALA A 370 13.58 -2.63 5.26
C ALA A 370 14.08 -1.45 6.10
N ALA A 371 14.67 -1.75 7.25
CA ALA A 371 15.26 -0.76 8.16
C ALA A 371 16.70 -0.40 7.72
N HIS A 372 16.82 0.27 6.57
CA HIS A 372 18.11 0.60 5.95
C HIS A 372 19.04 1.42 6.85
N PHE A 373 18.50 2.31 7.69
CA PHE A 373 19.28 3.13 8.63
C PHE A 373 19.92 2.27 9.74
N GLN A 374 19.20 1.26 10.24
CA GLN A 374 19.68 0.32 11.25
C GLN A 374 20.68 -0.72 10.69
N GLY A 375 20.63 -0.98 9.39
CA GLY A 375 21.53 -1.92 8.70
C GLY A 375 21.25 -3.40 8.97
N PHE A 376 22.15 -4.26 8.48
CA PHE A 376 21.91 -5.71 8.33
C PHE A 376 23.07 -6.59 8.80
N LYS A 377 24.10 -6.03 9.47
CA LYS A 377 25.30 -6.76 9.91
C LYS A 377 24.99 -7.99 10.80
N ASN A 378 23.88 -7.93 11.55
CA ASN A 378 23.44 -8.99 12.46
C ASN A 378 22.28 -9.83 11.89
N GLY A 379 21.97 -9.67 10.60
CA GLY A 379 20.70 -10.09 9.99
C GLY A 379 19.63 -9.01 10.02
N GLY A 380 18.46 -9.33 9.46
CA GLY A 380 17.22 -8.56 9.54
C GLY A 380 16.20 -9.20 10.47
N LEU A 381 14.98 -8.69 10.42
CA LEU A 381 13.97 -8.86 11.47
C LEU A 381 13.60 -10.32 11.75
N ARG A 382 13.35 -11.16 10.72
CA ARG A 382 13.01 -12.60 10.91
C ARG A 382 14.07 -13.33 11.75
N LYS A 383 15.35 -13.12 11.47
CA LYS A 383 16.47 -13.75 12.19
C LYS A 383 16.67 -13.15 13.57
N LEU A 384 16.55 -11.83 13.69
CA LEU A 384 16.70 -11.14 14.97
C LEU A 384 15.58 -11.53 15.97
N LEU A 385 14.33 -11.67 15.50
CA LEU A 385 13.21 -12.17 16.31
C LEU A 385 13.44 -13.63 16.75
N HIS A 386 13.81 -14.52 15.82
CA HIS A 386 14.08 -15.92 16.17
C HIS A 386 15.23 -16.07 17.17
N ARG A 387 16.30 -15.27 17.01
CA ARG A 387 17.41 -15.21 17.94
C ARG A 387 16.96 -14.72 19.32
N PHE A 388 16.23 -13.61 19.35
CA PHE A 388 15.67 -13.04 20.57
C PHE A 388 14.78 -14.05 21.30
N GLU A 389 13.87 -14.73 20.61
CA GLU A 389 13.03 -15.78 21.19
C GLU A 389 13.82 -16.97 21.76
N THR A 390 14.94 -17.32 21.13
CA THR A 390 15.83 -18.41 21.58
C THR A 390 16.63 -18.00 22.81
N GLU A 391 17.23 -16.81 22.81
CA GLU A 391 17.92 -16.22 23.97
C GLU A 391 16.93 -16.02 25.14
N ARG A 392 15.68 -15.64 24.84
CA ARG A 392 14.58 -15.48 25.81
C ARG A 392 14.22 -16.81 26.51
N ARG A 393 14.31 -17.95 25.82
CA ARG A 393 14.07 -19.29 26.40
C ARG A 393 15.23 -19.80 27.25
N ASN A 394 16.46 -19.37 26.99
CA ASN A 394 17.65 -19.94 27.63
C ASN A 394 18.06 -19.25 28.94
N THR A 395 17.53 -18.07 29.26
CA THR A 395 17.98 -17.25 30.41
C THR A 395 17.05 -17.39 31.62
N GLU A 396 16.68 -18.63 31.96
CA GLU A 396 15.58 -19.06 32.85
C GLU A 396 15.76 -18.71 34.36
N TYR A 397 16.64 -17.77 34.72
CA TYR A 397 17.14 -17.57 36.09
C TYR A 397 17.06 -16.12 36.58
N GLN A 398 15.85 -15.56 36.80
CA GLN A 398 15.65 -14.45 37.77
C GLN A 398 14.20 -14.04 38.11
N PHE A 399 13.18 -14.45 37.35
CA PHE A 399 11.80 -13.93 37.50
C PHE A 399 10.75 -15.05 37.50
N ILE A 400 9.52 -14.76 37.94
CA ILE A 400 8.37 -15.65 37.76
C ILE A 400 8.09 -15.75 36.26
N TYR A 401 8.42 -16.88 35.64
CA TYR A 401 8.25 -17.06 34.21
C TYR A 401 6.77 -17.27 33.84
N TYR A 402 6.18 -16.24 33.22
CA TYR A 402 4.95 -16.40 32.47
C TYR A 402 5.30 -16.88 31.04
N SER A 403 4.67 -17.98 30.61
CA SER A 403 4.80 -18.47 29.23
C SER A 403 4.35 -17.39 28.22
N PRO A 404 4.86 -17.41 26.97
CA PRO A 404 4.40 -16.47 25.95
C PRO A 404 2.91 -16.66 25.61
N GLU A 405 2.36 -17.85 25.87
CA GLU A 405 0.91 -18.10 25.83
C GLU A 405 0.19 -17.31 26.93
N ASN A 406 0.70 -17.33 28.17
CA ASN A 406 0.16 -16.54 29.27
C ASN A 406 0.29 -15.04 29.02
N THR A 407 1.38 -14.53 28.44
CA THR A 407 1.50 -13.09 28.13
C THR A 407 0.66 -12.68 26.91
N ALA A 408 0.47 -13.55 25.92
CA ALA A 408 -0.49 -13.34 24.84
C ALA A 408 -1.94 -13.29 25.36
N LYS A 409 -2.30 -14.23 26.24
CA LYS A 409 -3.61 -14.30 26.89
C LYS A 409 -3.87 -13.10 27.82
N ALA A 410 -2.84 -12.60 28.50
CA ALA A 410 -2.94 -11.34 29.25
C ALA A 410 -3.29 -10.15 28.34
N LYS A 411 -2.66 -10.05 27.16
CA LYS A 411 -2.96 -9.02 26.15
C LYS A 411 -4.37 -9.20 25.58
N GLU A 412 -4.81 -10.42 25.35
CA GLU A 412 -6.16 -10.76 24.90
C GLU A 412 -7.22 -10.31 25.93
N VAL A 413 -7.08 -10.71 27.19
CA VAL A 413 -8.01 -10.32 28.27
C VAL A 413 -8.03 -8.79 28.42
N LEU A 414 -6.88 -8.10 28.42
CA LEU A 414 -6.82 -6.64 28.43
C LEU A 414 -7.48 -5.99 27.20
N SER A 415 -7.43 -6.63 26.02
CA SER A 415 -8.16 -6.19 24.82
C SER A 415 -9.67 -6.34 25.01
N ASN A 416 -10.13 -7.52 25.45
CA ASN A 416 -11.54 -7.82 25.69
C ASN A 416 -12.15 -6.87 26.74
N ILE A 417 -11.43 -6.56 27.82
CA ILE A 417 -11.83 -5.55 28.81
C ILE A 417 -12.07 -4.19 28.16
N ASN A 418 -11.10 -3.72 27.37
CA ASN A 418 -11.16 -2.41 26.73
C ASN A 418 -12.25 -2.32 25.63
N GLN A 419 -12.72 -3.45 25.10
CA GLN A 419 -13.84 -3.50 24.14
C GLN A 419 -15.20 -3.62 24.85
N LEU A 420 -15.32 -4.48 25.86
CA LEU A 420 -16.59 -4.80 26.52
C LEU A 420 -17.01 -3.72 27.53
N GLN A 421 -16.07 -3.11 28.26
CA GLN A 421 -16.39 -2.10 29.28
C GLN A 421 -17.18 -0.90 28.69
N PRO A 422 -16.79 -0.28 27.55
CA PRO A 422 -17.58 0.80 26.95
C PRO A 422 -18.93 0.34 26.39
N LEU A 423 -19.00 -0.88 25.83
CA LEU A 423 -20.26 -1.43 25.29
C LEU A 423 -21.29 -1.67 26.39
N ILE A 424 -20.88 -2.25 27.51
CA ILE A 424 -21.76 -2.49 28.67
C ILE A 424 -22.22 -1.16 29.28
N ALA A 425 -21.33 -0.17 29.42
CA ALA A 425 -21.72 1.17 29.85
C ALA A 425 -22.76 1.79 28.89
N THR A 426 -22.55 1.68 27.58
CA THR A 426 -23.50 2.16 26.55
C THR A 426 -24.85 1.46 26.64
N HIS A 427 -24.88 0.13 26.81
CA HIS A 427 -26.12 -0.62 26.96
C HIS A 427 -26.84 -0.31 28.29
N ALA A 428 -26.09 -0.04 29.37
CA ALA A 428 -26.66 0.41 30.63
C ALA A 428 -27.31 1.81 30.51
N ASP A 429 -26.70 2.72 29.77
CA ASP A 429 -27.27 4.05 29.48
C ASP A 429 -28.48 3.96 28.53
N LEU A 430 -28.47 3.04 27.56
CA LEU A 430 -29.63 2.73 26.71
C LEU A 430 -30.80 2.12 27.50
N LEU A 431 -30.53 1.31 28.53
CA LEU A 431 -31.56 0.79 29.44
C LEU A 431 -32.20 1.94 30.24
N LEU A 432 -31.39 2.86 30.78
CA LEU A 432 -31.90 4.05 31.47
C LEU A 432 -32.72 4.96 30.55
N ASN A 433 -32.26 5.21 29.33
CA ASN A 433 -33.01 5.99 28.34
C ASN A 433 -34.35 5.30 27.98
N SER A 434 -34.36 3.98 27.84
CA SER A 434 -35.60 3.20 27.61
C SER A 434 -36.55 3.28 28.82
N ALA A 435 -36.02 3.36 30.04
CA ALA A 435 -36.80 3.54 31.25
C ALA A 435 -37.47 4.92 31.31
N SER A 436 -36.73 6.01 31.01
CA SER A 436 -37.28 7.36 30.90
C SER A 436 -38.36 7.49 29.81
N GLN A 437 -38.29 6.68 28.76
CA GLN A 437 -39.28 6.64 27.67
C GLN A 437 -40.47 5.71 27.96
N ARG A 438 -40.47 4.95 29.07
CA ARG A 438 -41.48 3.95 29.44
C ARG A 438 -41.86 2.99 28.30
N SER A 439 -40.88 2.55 27.51
CA SER A 439 -41.10 1.58 26.43
C SER A 439 -40.72 0.17 26.92
N PRO A 440 -41.68 -0.73 27.23
CA PRO A 440 -41.38 -2.04 27.79
C PRO A 440 -40.59 -2.94 26.81
N ASP A 441 -40.86 -2.84 25.50
CA ASP A 441 -40.14 -3.62 24.48
C ASP A 441 -38.70 -3.11 24.29
N SER A 442 -38.48 -1.78 24.29
CA SER A 442 -37.13 -1.20 24.26
C SER A 442 -36.34 -1.55 25.52
N LEU A 443 -37.01 -1.56 26.68
CA LEU A 443 -36.42 -1.91 27.97
C LEU A 443 -35.99 -3.39 27.99
N LYS A 444 -36.85 -4.32 27.55
CA LYS A 444 -36.51 -5.76 27.40
C LYS A 444 -35.35 -5.99 26.45
N ASN A 445 -35.37 -5.36 25.28
CA ASN A 445 -34.29 -5.49 24.29
C ASN A 445 -32.96 -4.94 24.81
N SER A 446 -32.99 -3.78 25.48
CA SER A 446 -31.79 -3.17 26.09
C SER A 446 -31.26 -4.04 27.24
N LEU A 447 -32.13 -4.61 28.08
CA LEU A 447 -31.75 -5.52 29.16
C LEU A 447 -31.09 -6.79 28.60
N LYS A 448 -31.67 -7.38 27.55
CA LYS A 448 -31.12 -8.57 26.91
C LYS A 448 -29.71 -8.32 26.40
N MET A 449 -29.50 -7.22 25.67
CA MET A 449 -28.18 -6.82 25.18
C MET A 449 -27.19 -6.56 26.34
N LEU A 450 -27.64 -5.91 27.42
CA LEU A 450 -26.84 -5.68 28.62
C LEU A 450 -26.41 -7.00 29.29
N SER A 451 -27.32 -7.96 29.43
CA SER A 451 -27.05 -9.30 29.99
C SER A 451 -26.05 -10.06 29.14
N GLU A 452 -26.29 -10.18 27.83
CA GLU A 452 -25.41 -10.90 26.89
C GLU A 452 -23.97 -10.33 26.91
N LYS A 453 -23.81 -8.99 26.93
CA LYS A 453 -22.46 -8.40 27.00
C LYS A 453 -21.81 -8.56 28.37
N THR A 454 -22.57 -8.48 29.46
CA THR A 454 -22.05 -8.66 30.82
C THR A 454 -21.65 -10.13 31.08
N GLU A 455 -22.37 -11.10 30.52
CA GLU A 455 -21.98 -12.52 30.57
C GLU A 455 -20.67 -12.79 29.82
N LEU A 456 -20.50 -12.24 28.61
CA LEU A 456 -19.24 -12.32 27.85
C LEU A 456 -18.07 -11.68 28.62
N PHE A 457 -18.32 -10.55 29.27
CA PHE A 457 -17.34 -9.88 30.14
C PHE A 457 -16.96 -10.77 31.32
N VAL A 458 -17.93 -11.33 32.05
CA VAL A 458 -17.66 -12.27 33.16
C VAL A 458 -16.90 -13.52 32.69
N HIS A 459 -17.22 -14.05 31.51
CA HIS A 459 -16.50 -15.20 30.94
C HIS A 459 -15.01 -14.90 30.70
N ALA A 460 -14.66 -13.68 30.26
CA ALA A 460 -13.28 -13.28 30.02
C ALA A 460 -12.39 -13.26 31.28
N PHE A 461 -12.97 -13.23 32.49
CA PHE A 461 -12.23 -13.25 33.76
C PHE A 461 -12.22 -14.60 34.48
N LYS A 462 -12.86 -15.65 33.94
CA LYS A 462 -12.82 -16.99 34.54
C LYS A 462 -11.44 -17.66 34.47
N ASP A 463 -10.45 -16.97 33.92
CA ASP A 463 -9.13 -17.49 33.68
C ASP A 463 -8.27 -17.65 34.93
N GLN A 464 -7.61 -18.80 35.05
CA GLN A 464 -6.62 -19.06 36.10
C GLN A 464 -5.44 -18.08 36.03
N LEU A 465 -5.14 -17.52 34.85
CA LEU A 465 -4.13 -16.49 34.67
C LEU A 465 -4.40 -15.25 35.54
N VAL A 466 -5.64 -14.76 35.58
CA VAL A 466 -5.98 -13.53 36.34
C VAL A 466 -5.76 -13.74 37.84
N ARG A 467 -6.15 -14.89 38.40
CA ARG A 467 -5.86 -15.26 39.79
C ARG A 467 -4.35 -15.32 40.06
N SER A 468 -3.58 -15.99 39.19
CA SER A 468 -2.11 -16.07 39.35
C SER A 468 -1.42 -14.70 39.26
N ALA A 469 -1.94 -13.80 38.42
CA ALA A 469 -1.43 -12.43 38.26
C ALA A 469 -1.76 -11.55 39.48
N LEU A 470 -2.96 -11.70 40.06
CA LEU A 470 -3.38 -10.98 41.27
C LEU A 470 -2.50 -11.36 42.47
N LEU A 471 -2.23 -12.65 42.65
CA LEU A 471 -1.33 -13.15 43.69
C LEU A 471 0.11 -12.66 43.47
N ALA A 472 0.62 -12.73 42.24
CA ALA A 472 1.95 -12.19 41.91
C ALA A 472 2.06 -10.68 42.22
N LEU A 473 1.08 -9.87 41.82
CA LEU A 473 1.03 -8.44 42.16
C LEU A 473 0.95 -8.22 43.67
N TYR A 474 0.16 -8.99 44.40
CA TYR A 474 0.07 -8.90 45.87
C TYR A 474 1.43 -9.14 46.54
N THR A 475 2.15 -10.21 46.15
CA THR A 475 3.51 -10.48 46.67
C THR A 475 4.54 -9.40 46.29
N ALA A 476 4.28 -8.63 45.22
CA ALA A 476 5.14 -7.54 44.79
C ALA A 476 4.91 -6.22 45.57
N ARG A 477 3.82 -6.09 46.33
CA ARG A 477 3.54 -4.89 47.14
C ARG A 477 4.34 -4.88 48.46
N PRO A 478 4.66 -3.70 49.03
CA PRO A 478 5.47 -3.61 50.26
C PRO A 478 4.92 -4.41 51.46
N GLY A 479 3.60 -4.55 51.56
CA GLY A 479 2.94 -5.32 52.64
C GLY A 479 3.06 -6.84 52.52
N GLY A 480 3.29 -7.38 51.32
CA GLY A 480 3.47 -8.83 51.09
C GLY A 480 4.83 -9.36 51.57
N VAL A 481 5.75 -8.47 51.93
CA VAL A 481 7.11 -8.80 52.38
C VAL A 481 7.41 -8.06 53.70
N LEU A 482 6.79 -8.47 54.82
CA LEU A 482 7.43 -8.48 56.15
C LEU A 482 6.48 -9.00 57.26
N LYS A 483 6.91 -10.05 57.98
CA LYS A 483 7.01 -10.13 59.47
C LYS A 483 7.25 -11.56 59.94
N LYS A 484 8.51 -11.95 60.14
CA LYS A 484 8.85 -12.98 61.13
C LYS A 484 9.04 -12.28 62.48
N PRO A 485 8.27 -12.60 63.54
CA PRO A 485 8.47 -11.99 64.84
C PRO A 485 9.80 -12.46 65.46
N PRO A 486 10.56 -11.59 66.15
CA PRO A 486 11.78 -12.00 66.83
C PRO A 486 11.44 -12.83 68.07
N SER A 487 11.84 -14.09 68.09
CA SER A 487 11.77 -14.97 69.27
C SER A 487 12.80 -14.55 70.33
N PRO A 488 12.47 -14.61 71.64
CA PRO A 488 13.32 -14.04 72.68
C PRO A 488 14.50 -14.94 73.12
N LYS A 489 15.69 -14.33 73.12
CA LYS A 489 16.87 -14.55 74.00
C LYS A 489 17.47 -15.98 74.15
N ASN A 490 18.78 -16.10 73.91
CA ASN A 490 19.78 -16.16 75.00
C ASN A 490 21.23 -16.04 74.46
N SER A 491 22.17 -15.73 75.36
CA SER A 491 23.54 -15.30 75.10
C SER A 491 24.60 -16.38 75.30
N THR A 492 25.58 -16.46 74.39
CA THR A 492 27.01 -16.71 74.71
C THR A 492 27.93 -16.25 73.56
N GLU A 493 29.23 -16.21 73.82
CA GLU A 493 30.25 -15.50 73.03
C GLU A 493 30.92 -16.33 71.90
N GLU A 494 31.81 -15.63 71.18
CA GLU A 494 33.02 -16.09 70.47
C GLU A 494 33.05 -16.39 68.96
N SER A 495 34.09 -15.79 68.38
CA SER A 495 34.91 -16.21 67.23
C SER A 495 34.49 -15.82 65.81
N SER A 496 35.52 -15.44 65.05
CA SER A 496 35.48 -14.92 63.69
C SER A 496 35.77 -16.00 62.66
N SER A 497 35.04 -16.00 61.54
CA SER A 497 35.55 -16.47 60.25
C SER A 497 34.85 -15.74 59.10
N GLN A 498 35.60 -15.46 58.02
CA GLN A 498 35.03 -14.98 56.77
C GLN A 498 34.51 -16.18 55.99
N ASP A 499 33.25 -16.12 55.56
CA ASP A 499 32.69 -17.03 54.54
C ASP A 499 32.07 -16.22 53.40
N PRO A 500 32.05 -16.74 52.15
CA PRO A 500 31.44 -16.06 51.01
C PRO A 500 29.90 -15.99 51.14
N PRO A 501 29.22 -15.07 50.42
CA PRO A 501 27.76 -15.05 50.40
C PRO A 501 27.21 -16.38 49.87
N PRO A 502 26.18 -16.97 50.51
CA PRO A 502 25.67 -18.29 50.12
C PRO A 502 24.94 -18.24 48.78
N PRO A 503 24.99 -19.32 47.97
CA PRO A 503 24.23 -19.39 46.72
C PRO A 503 22.72 -19.37 47.01
N MET A 504 22.00 -18.50 46.31
CA MET A 504 20.55 -18.38 46.42
C MET A 504 19.86 -19.72 46.13
N ARG A 505 19.14 -20.27 47.12
CA ARG A 505 18.29 -21.44 46.93
C ARG A 505 17.01 -21.06 46.18
N ARG A 506 16.60 -21.95 45.27
CA ARG A 506 15.36 -21.91 44.48
C ARG A 506 14.12 -21.52 45.30
N GLN A 507 13.26 -20.69 44.71
CA GLN A 507 11.83 -20.59 45.04
C GLN A 507 11.03 -21.07 43.81
N ASP A 508 11.10 -22.37 43.53
CA ASP A 508 10.41 -23.03 42.39
C ASP A 508 8.89 -23.21 42.67
N SER A 509 8.26 -22.31 43.42
CA SER A 509 6.84 -22.39 43.80
C SER A 509 6.31 -21.00 44.15
N ILE A 510 5.10 -20.71 43.67
CA ILE A 510 4.29 -19.58 44.16
C ILE A 510 4.19 -19.71 45.69
N PRO A 511 4.55 -18.67 46.48
CA PRO A 511 4.45 -18.76 47.93
C PRO A 511 2.98 -18.85 48.36
N HIS A 512 2.56 -20.03 48.83
CA HIS A 512 1.30 -20.18 49.57
C HIS A 512 1.43 -19.46 50.92
N HIS A 513 1.18 -18.16 50.93
CA HIS A 513 1.06 -17.35 52.13
C HIS A 513 -0.38 -17.39 52.65
N SER A 514 -0.53 -17.66 53.94
CA SER A 514 -1.79 -17.71 54.69
C SER A 514 -2.61 -16.41 54.69
N ASP A 515 -2.02 -15.32 54.21
CA ASP A 515 -2.52 -13.96 54.37
C ASP A 515 -3.13 -13.39 53.06
N TYR A 516 -3.11 -14.19 51.98
CA TYR A 516 -3.81 -13.88 50.73
C TYR A 516 -5.14 -14.62 50.67
N ASP A 517 -6.24 -13.87 50.63
CA ASP A 517 -7.59 -14.42 50.54
C ASP A 517 -7.90 -14.78 49.08
N GLU A 518 -7.62 -16.03 48.70
CA GLU A 518 -7.87 -16.54 47.34
C GLU A 518 -9.34 -16.42 46.91
N GLU A 519 -10.26 -16.39 47.87
CA GLU A 519 -11.70 -16.20 47.63
C GLU A 519 -12.10 -14.71 47.49
N GLU A 520 -11.25 -13.74 47.84
CA GLU A 520 -11.57 -12.31 47.73
C GLU A 520 -11.88 -11.92 46.29
N TRP A 521 -11.07 -12.39 45.33
CA TRP A 521 -11.35 -12.21 43.91
C TRP A 521 -12.71 -12.79 43.53
N ASP A 522 -13.01 -13.99 44.02
CA ASP A 522 -14.26 -14.70 43.69
C ASP A 522 -15.50 -14.03 44.30
N ARG A 523 -15.34 -13.32 45.44
CA ARG A 523 -16.39 -12.45 45.99
C ARG A 523 -16.54 -11.15 45.17
N VAL A 524 -15.44 -10.53 44.75
CA VAL A 524 -15.44 -9.28 43.97
C VAL A 524 -16.07 -9.47 42.58
N TRP A 525 -15.65 -10.48 41.79
CA TRP A 525 -16.23 -10.68 40.46
C TRP A 525 -17.66 -11.23 40.50
N ALA A 526 -18.02 -12.01 41.52
CA ALA A 526 -19.41 -12.46 41.70
C ALA A 526 -20.41 -11.30 41.95
N ASN A 527 -19.95 -10.15 42.45
CA ASN A 527 -20.82 -8.99 42.66
C ASN A 527 -21.33 -8.38 41.34
N VAL A 528 -20.58 -8.50 40.23
CA VAL A 528 -21.06 -8.09 38.89
C VAL A 528 -22.29 -8.90 38.48
N GLY A 529 -22.25 -10.23 38.65
CA GLY A 529 -23.39 -11.11 38.36
C GLY A 529 -24.59 -10.85 39.28
N LYS A 530 -24.34 -10.63 40.58
CA LYS A 530 -25.42 -10.25 41.52
C LYS A 530 -26.08 -8.92 41.14
N SER A 531 -25.29 -7.91 40.77
CA SER A 531 -25.79 -6.59 40.37
C SER A 531 -26.63 -6.67 39.09
N LEU A 532 -26.19 -7.44 38.08
CA LEU A 532 -26.98 -7.72 36.89
C LEU A 532 -28.32 -8.40 37.23
N ASN A 533 -28.31 -9.41 38.09
CA ASN A 533 -29.54 -10.09 38.53
C ASN A 533 -30.51 -9.14 39.26
N CYS A 534 -30.01 -8.18 40.05
CA CYS A 534 -30.85 -7.13 40.65
C CYS A 534 -31.49 -6.21 39.60
N ILE A 535 -30.78 -5.87 38.52
CA ILE A 535 -31.32 -5.08 37.41
C ILE A 535 -32.40 -5.87 36.67
N ILE A 536 -32.16 -7.16 36.35
CA ILE A 536 -33.13 -8.04 35.69
C ILE A 536 -34.42 -8.10 36.53
N ALA A 537 -34.31 -8.46 37.82
CA ALA A 537 -35.46 -8.56 38.71
C ALA A 537 -36.22 -7.23 38.91
N MET A 538 -35.54 -6.08 38.84
CA MET A 538 -36.20 -4.78 38.88
C MET A 538 -36.94 -4.47 37.58
N VAL A 539 -36.33 -4.74 36.43
CA VAL A 539 -36.97 -4.55 35.11
C VAL A 539 -38.20 -5.44 34.96
N ASP A 540 -38.12 -6.72 35.33
CA ASP A 540 -39.26 -7.64 35.30
C ASP A 540 -40.41 -7.12 36.18
N LYS A 541 -40.11 -6.69 37.42
CA LYS A 541 -41.09 -6.10 38.35
C LYS A 541 -41.72 -4.81 37.84
N LEU A 542 -40.97 -3.97 37.11
CA LEU A 542 -41.50 -2.74 36.50
C LEU A 542 -42.46 -3.08 35.34
N ILE A 543 -42.10 -4.05 34.50
CA ILE A 543 -42.93 -4.54 33.39
C ILE A 543 -44.21 -5.21 33.89
N GLU A 544 -44.13 -6.04 34.94
CA GLU A 544 -45.30 -6.64 35.58
C GLU A 544 -46.27 -5.58 36.12
N ARG A 545 -45.76 -4.54 36.82
CA ARG A 545 -46.61 -3.46 37.37
C ARG A 545 -47.33 -2.65 36.31
N ASP A 546 -46.73 -2.44 35.14
CA ASP A 546 -47.36 -1.72 34.03
C ASP A 546 -48.51 -2.54 33.42
N GLY A 547 -48.29 -3.84 33.21
CA GLY A 547 -49.31 -4.76 32.70
C GLY A 547 -50.55 -4.91 33.58
N PHE A 548 -50.44 -4.71 34.90
CA PHE A 548 -51.61 -4.66 35.80
C PHE A 548 -52.34 -3.31 35.79
N SER A 549 -51.71 -2.21 35.36
CA SER A 549 -52.30 -0.87 35.44
C SER A 549 -53.28 -0.54 34.30
N GLU A 550 -53.27 -1.27 33.18
CA GLU A 550 -54.25 -1.10 32.09
C GLU A 550 -55.51 -1.99 32.27
N GLY A 551 -55.52 -2.91 33.24
CA GLY A 551 -56.54 -3.97 33.33
C GLY A 551 -57.85 -3.64 34.07
N SER A 552 -57.96 -2.53 34.79
CA SER A 552 -59.11 -2.27 35.70
C SER A 552 -60.07 -1.17 35.21
N SER A 553 -60.80 -1.43 34.12
CA SER A 553 -61.94 -0.59 33.71
C SER A 553 -63.10 -1.39 33.10
N SER A 554 -63.90 -2.07 33.93
CA SER A 554 -65.28 -2.41 33.57
C SER A 554 -66.23 -2.57 34.77
N SER A 555 -67.46 -2.02 34.63
CA SER A 555 -68.64 -2.11 35.52
C SER A 555 -68.53 -1.38 36.89
N LYS A 556 -69.35 -0.38 37.27
CA LYS A 556 -70.78 -0.08 36.99
C LYS A 556 -71.14 1.40 37.21
N ASP A 557 -72.30 1.83 36.70
CA ASP A 557 -72.95 3.13 36.92
C ASP A 557 -73.47 3.38 38.35
N GLY A 558 -73.62 4.66 38.75
CA GLY A 558 -74.40 5.10 39.91
C GLY A 558 -74.10 6.52 40.39
N GLU A 559 -75.06 7.45 40.31
CA GLU A 559 -74.91 8.88 40.65
C GLU A 559 -74.84 9.18 42.17
N LYS A 560 -73.94 10.09 42.61
CA LYS A 560 -74.25 11.44 43.18
C LYS A 560 -73.07 12.08 43.95
N ASP A 561 -73.04 13.41 43.89
CA ASP A 561 -72.06 14.37 44.41
C ASP A 561 -72.57 15.02 45.74
N PRO A 562 -71.86 15.95 46.43
CA PRO A 562 -70.45 15.99 46.91
C PRO A 562 -70.31 16.35 48.41
N SER A 563 -69.17 16.03 49.08
CA SER A 563 -68.42 16.97 49.97
C SER A 563 -67.25 16.31 50.77
N LEU A 564 -66.01 16.73 50.46
CA LEU A 564 -64.90 17.12 51.38
C LEU A 564 -65.06 16.72 52.89
N VAL A 565 -64.19 15.99 53.59
CA VAL A 565 -62.70 15.98 53.64
C VAL A 565 -62.23 14.70 54.36
N ASP A 566 -61.32 13.90 53.78
CA ASP A 566 -60.12 13.40 54.50
C ASP A 566 -59.04 12.83 53.54
N SER A 567 -57.78 13.07 53.90
CA SER A 567 -56.57 12.30 53.54
C SER A 567 -56.31 11.89 52.09
N THR A 568 -55.88 12.85 51.26
CA THR A 568 -55.08 12.59 50.05
C THR A 568 -53.68 12.07 50.41
N ILE A 569 -53.50 10.74 50.47
CA ILE A 569 -52.18 10.12 50.27
C ILE A 569 -52.02 9.80 48.79
N THR A 570 -51.64 10.83 48.01
CA THR A 570 -51.11 10.60 46.66
C THR A 570 -49.71 10.02 46.79
N HIS A 571 -49.60 8.69 46.72
CA HIS A 571 -48.32 8.03 46.47
C HIS A 571 -47.69 8.64 45.20
N PRO A 572 -46.41 9.04 45.21
CA PRO A 572 -45.74 9.47 43.99
C PRO A 572 -45.79 8.34 42.97
N LYS A 573 -46.16 8.65 41.72
CA LYS A 573 -45.91 7.72 40.60
C LYS A 573 -44.39 7.64 40.43
N GLU A 574 -43.78 6.63 41.04
CA GLU A 574 -42.33 6.39 40.95
C GLU A 574 -41.91 6.32 39.47
N ASP A 575 -40.81 6.99 39.14
CA ASP A 575 -40.24 6.92 37.81
C ASP A 575 -39.42 5.64 37.64
N TRP A 576 -39.49 5.01 36.46
CA TRP A 576 -38.70 3.81 36.16
C TRP A 576 -37.20 4.13 36.19
N TYR A 577 -36.83 5.35 35.79
CA TYR A 577 -35.47 5.85 35.84
C TYR A 577 -34.92 5.89 37.27
N GLU A 578 -35.64 6.47 38.22
CA GLU A 578 -35.23 6.57 39.64
C GLU A 578 -35.01 5.21 40.31
N GLN A 579 -35.75 4.16 39.91
CA GLN A 579 -35.56 2.81 40.46
C GLN A 579 -34.38 2.05 39.82
N LEU A 580 -34.08 2.29 38.54
CA LEU A 580 -33.01 1.61 37.82
C LEU A 580 -31.65 2.32 37.95
N TYR A 581 -31.63 3.64 38.10
CA TYR A 581 -30.41 4.45 38.17
C TYR A 581 -29.43 4.00 39.28
N PRO A 582 -29.85 3.76 40.54
CA PRO A 582 -28.93 3.27 41.58
C PRO A 582 -28.37 1.87 41.29
N LEU A 583 -29.16 0.99 40.65
CA LEU A 583 -28.73 -0.35 40.29
C LEU A 583 -27.71 -0.33 39.14
N ILE A 584 -27.92 0.55 38.16
CA ILE A 584 -27.00 0.78 37.04
C ILE A 584 -25.68 1.39 37.53
N LEU A 585 -25.72 2.34 38.47
CA LEU A 585 -24.50 2.83 39.14
C LEU A 585 -23.77 1.70 39.86
N THR A 586 -24.49 0.89 40.66
CA THR A 586 -23.91 -0.26 41.37
C THR A 586 -23.23 -1.24 40.40
N LEU A 587 -23.83 -1.50 39.23
CA LEU A 587 -23.23 -2.35 38.19
C LEU A 587 -21.93 -1.73 37.65
N LYS A 588 -21.96 -0.44 37.31
CA LYS A 588 -20.78 0.30 36.81
C LYS A 588 -19.64 0.29 37.82
N ASP A 589 -19.94 0.45 39.12
CA ASP A 589 -18.95 0.42 40.19
C ASP A 589 -18.36 -0.98 40.40
N CYS A 590 -19.21 -2.02 40.50
CA CYS A 590 -18.77 -3.41 40.62
C CYS A 590 -17.87 -3.83 39.45
N MET A 591 -18.25 -3.44 38.23
CA MET A 591 -17.42 -3.66 37.04
C MET A 591 -16.12 -2.85 37.09
N GLY A 592 -16.18 -1.59 37.53
CA GLY A 592 -15.02 -0.73 37.70
C GLY A 592 -13.95 -1.35 38.59
N GLU A 593 -14.35 -1.94 39.72
CA GLU A 593 -13.44 -2.64 40.64
C GLU A 593 -12.79 -3.88 40.00
N VAL A 594 -13.60 -4.74 39.36
CA VAL A 594 -13.12 -5.94 38.63
C VAL A 594 -12.13 -5.55 37.53
N VAL A 595 -12.47 -4.55 36.72
CA VAL A 595 -11.59 -4.01 35.67
C VAL A 595 -10.31 -3.47 36.26
N HIS A 596 -10.38 -2.67 37.35
CA HIS A 596 -9.20 -2.05 37.94
C HIS A 596 -8.20 -3.08 38.48
N ARG A 597 -8.68 -4.03 39.31
CA ARG A 597 -7.85 -5.10 39.89
C ARG A 597 -7.22 -5.98 38.80
N ALA A 598 -8.00 -6.38 37.80
CA ALA A 598 -7.51 -7.22 36.70
C ALA A 598 -6.56 -6.46 35.74
N LYS A 599 -6.81 -5.18 35.45
CA LYS A 599 -5.87 -4.35 34.68
C LYS A 599 -4.54 -4.23 35.40
N GLN A 600 -4.52 -3.90 36.70
CA GLN A 600 -3.28 -3.81 37.46
C GLN A 600 -2.51 -5.14 37.48
N SER A 601 -3.17 -6.26 37.74
CA SER A 601 -2.49 -7.56 37.81
C SER A 601 -1.94 -8.04 36.47
N LEU A 602 -2.71 -7.91 35.38
CA LEU A 602 -2.24 -8.27 34.04
C LEU A 602 -1.15 -7.31 33.54
N THR A 603 -1.25 -6.00 33.83
CA THR A 603 -0.17 -5.04 33.55
C THR A 603 1.10 -5.36 34.35
N PHE A 604 0.99 -5.93 35.55
CA PHE A 604 2.16 -6.41 36.31
C PHE A 604 2.82 -7.66 35.67
N VAL A 605 2.03 -8.56 35.05
CA VAL A 605 2.57 -9.64 34.20
C VAL A 605 3.28 -9.07 32.97
N LEU A 606 2.71 -8.05 32.33
CA LEU A 606 3.34 -7.38 31.18
C LEU A 606 4.57 -6.53 31.55
N LEU A 607 4.68 -6.05 32.80
CA LEU A 607 5.89 -5.43 33.32
C LEU A 607 7.03 -6.45 33.42
N GLN A 608 6.75 -7.67 33.89
CA GLN A 608 7.74 -8.74 33.97
C GLN A 608 8.20 -9.19 32.58
N GLU A 609 7.28 -9.28 31.60
CA GLU A 609 7.62 -9.54 30.19
C GLU A 609 8.56 -8.47 29.61
N LEU A 610 8.31 -7.20 29.89
CA LEU A 610 9.16 -6.09 29.41
C LEU A 610 10.52 -6.03 30.10
N ALA A 611 10.55 -6.20 31.41
CA ALA A 611 11.75 -6.09 32.23
C ALA A 611 12.88 -7.03 31.76
N TYR A 612 12.49 -8.22 31.31
CA TYR A 612 13.39 -9.20 30.73
C TYR A 612 13.71 -8.83 29.27
N SER A 613 15.00 -8.64 28.94
CA SER A 613 15.50 -8.30 27.59
C SER A 613 15.03 -6.95 26.98
N LEU A 614 14.67 -6.00 27.86
CA LEU A 614 14.05 -4.70 27.55
C LEU A 614 14.65 -3.92 26.34
N PRO A 615 15.97 -3.62 26.25
CA PRO A 615 16.48 -2.72 25.21
C PRO A 615 16.41 -3.35 23.82
N GLN A 616 16.64 -4.66 23.73
CA GLN A 616 16.56 -5.42 22.47
C GLN A 616 15.12 -5.55 22.00
N CYS A 617 14.18 -5.90 22.89
CA CYS A 617 12.75 -6.00 22.57
C CYS A 617 12.19 -4.70 21.96
N LEU A 618 12.57 -3.56 22.56
CA LEU A 618 12.17 -2.22 22.12
C LEU A 618 12.74 -1.86 20.74
N MET A 619 14.03 -2.11 20.49
CA MET A 619 14.63 -1.89 19.16
C MET A 619 14.05 -2.82 18.08
N LEU A 620 13.72 -4.07 18.42
CA LEU A 620 13.05 -4.99 17.48
C LEU A 620 11.61 -4.56 17.16
N THR A 621 10.91 -3.98 18.14
CA THR A 621 9.58 -3.40 17.93
C THR A 621 9.67 -2.19 16.99
N LEU A 622 10.62 -1.28 17.22
CA LEU A 622 10.86 -0.15 16.31
C LEU A 622 11.18 -0.62 14.88
N ARG A 623 12.06 -1.63 14.72
CA ARG A 623 12.39 -2.20 13.41
C ARG A 623 11.15 -2.80 12.73
N ARG A 624 10.29 -3.49 13.48
CA ARG A 624 9.04 -4.06 12.97
C ARG A 624 8.05 -2.98 12.53
N ASP A 625 7.85 -1.95 13.35
CA ASP A 625 6.95 -0.83 13.07
C ASP A 625 7.43 -0.03 11.83
N VAL A 626 8.74 0.20 11.69
CA VAL A 626 9.37 0.80 10.49
C VAL A 626 9.01 0.02 9.21
N VAL A 627 9.29 -1.29 9.23
CA VAL A 627 9.12 -2.16 8.06
C VAL A 627 7.64 -2.34 7.73
N PHE A 628 6.78 -2.48 8.75
CA PHE A 628 5.33 -2.53 8.61
C PHE A 628 4.76 -1.24 8.02
N SER A 629 5.17 -0.06 8.50
CA SER A 629 4.74 1.24 7.96
C SER A 629 5.08 1.38 6.46
N GLN A 630 6.30 1.00 6.06
CA GLN A 630 6.69 0.99 4.64
C GLN A 630 5.80 0.05 3.81
N ALA A 631 5.54 -1.16 4.30
CA ALA A 631 4.70 -2.15 3.63
C ALA A 631 3.22 -1.70 3.54
N LEU A 632 2.67 -1.15 4.62
CA LEU A 632 1.30 -0.64 4.73
C LEU A 632 1.07 0.54 3.80
N ALA A 633 1.99 1.50 3.74
CA ALA A 633 1.91 2.64 2.83
C ALA A 633 1.94 2.22 1.34
N GLY A 634 2.56 1.08 1.03
CA GLY A 634 2.44 0.40 -0.26
C GLY A 634 1.07 -0.24 -0.44
N LEU A 635 0.61 -1.05 0.53
CA LEU A 635 -0.66 -1.76 0.45
C LEU A 635 -1.86 -0.81 0.29
N VAL A 636 -1.96 0.24 1.12
CA VAL A 636 -3.07 1.21 1.03
C VAL A 636 -3.06 1.92 -0.33
N CYS A 637 -1.89 2.21 -0.90
CA CYS A 637 -1.79 2.75 -2.26
C CYS A 637 -2.42 1.79 -3.29
N GLY A 638 -1.99 0.52 -3.27
CA GLY A 638 -2.49 -0.52 -4.17
C GLY A 638 -3.99 -0.80 -4.00
N PHE A 639 -4.49 -0.87 -2.76
CA PHE A 639 -5.90 -1.11 -2.46
C PHE A 639 -6.77 0.03 -3.01
N VAL A 640 -6.40 1.28 -2.74
CA VAL A 640 -7.12 2.46 -3.22
C VAL A 640 -7.14 2.49 -4.76
N ILE A 641 -6.00 2.23 -5.42
CA ILE A 641 -5.93 2.19 -6.89
C ILE A 641 -6.79 1.06 -7.47
N LYS A 642 -6.75 -0.14 -6.86
CA LYS A 642 -7.54 -1.31 -7.31
C LYS A 642 -9.03 -1.08 -7.10
N LEU A 643 -9.44 -0.52 -5.95
CA LEU A 643 -10.81 -0.13 -5.69
C LEU A 643 -11.33 0.85 -6.76
N HIS A 644 -10.61 1.94 -7.05
CA HIS A 644 -11.05 2.92 -8.05
C HIS A 644 -11.04 2.40 -9.50
N THR A 645 -10.16 1.46 -9.84
CA THR A 645 -10.13 0.87 -11.19
C THR A 645 -11.25 -0.15 -11.40
N SER A 646 -11.61 -0.90 -10.35
CA SER A 646 -12.61 -1.98 -10.39
C SER A 646 -13.94 -1.64 -9.71
N LEU A 647 -14.19 -0.39 -9.33
CA LEU A 647 -15.43 0.06 -8.65
C LEU A 647 -16.75 -0.21 -9.41
N TYR A 648 -16.66 -0.51 -10.70
CA TYR A 648 -17.82 -0.80 -11.57
C TYR A 648 -17.82 -2.25 -12.07
N ASP A 649 -16.94 -3.10 -11.52
CA ASP A 649 -16.90 -4.54 -11.78
C ASP A 649 -17.67 -5.26 -10.66
N PRO A 650 -18.87 -5.81 -10.94
CA PRO A 650 -19.68 -6.46 -9.91
C PRO A 650 -18.99 -7.69 -9.32
N GLY A 651 -18.27 -8.48 -10.14
CA GLY A 651 -17.55 -9.66 -9.66
C GLY A 651 -16.41 -9.31 -8.71
N PHE A 652 -15.70 -8.20 -8.99
CA PHE A 652 -14.71 -7.65 -8.05
C PHE A 652 -15.34 -7.19 -6.73
N LEU A 653 -16.47 -6.47 -6.77
CA LEU A 653 -17.13 -5.99 -5.54
C LEU A 653 -17.70 -7.15 -4.71
N GLU A 654 -18.18 -8.21 -5.37
CA GLU A 654 -18.61 -9.43 -4.71
C GLU A 654 -17.43 -10.17 -4.06
N GLN A 655 -16.34 -10.39 -4.81
CA GLN A 655 -15.09 -10.96 -4.28
C GLN A 655 -14.59 -10.18 -3.07
N LEU A 656 -14.59 -8.85 -3.15
CA LEU A 656 -14.01 -7.96 -2.14
C LEU A 656 -14.67 -8.11 -0.76
N HIS A 657 -15.98 -8.36 -0.70
CA HIS A 657 -16.70 -8.52 0.57
C HIS A 657 -16.97 -9.98 0.98
N THR A 658 -17.00 -10.92 0.02
CA THR A 658 -17.25 -12.35 0.28
C THR A 658 -15.98 -13.14 0.62
N VAL A 659 -14.86 -12.81 -0.04
CA VAL A 659 -13.57 -13.51 0.07
C VAL A 659 -12.47 -12.57 0.60
N GLY A 660 -12.46 -11.31 0.17
CA GLY A 660 -11.35 -10.39 0.35
C GLY A 660 -10.36 -10.45 -0.82
N LEU A 661 -9.31 -9.63 -0.76
CA LEU A 661 -8.44 -9.32 -1.89
C LEU A 661 -7.02 -9.87 -1.72
N ILE A 662 -6.47 -10.55 -2.72
CA ILE A 662 -5.07 -10.99 -2.70
C ILE A 662 -4.12 -9.85 -3.11
N ALA A 663 -2.99 -9.73 -2.41
CA ALA A 663 -1.92 -8.78 -2.70
C ALA A 663 -0.59 -9.52 -2.88
N GLN A 664 -0.15 -9.70 -4.13
CA GLN A 664 1.04 -10.50 -4.44
C GLN A 664 2.27 -9.62 -4.71
N TYR A 665 3.24 -9.78 -3.83
CA TYR A 665 4.55 -9.14 -3.85
C TYR A 665 5.57 -10.03 -4.56
N GLU A 666 6.23 -9.45 -5.55
CA GLU A 666 7.39 -10.01 -6.22
C GLU A 666 8.66 -9.42 -5.60
N GLY A 667 9.52 -10.25 -5.04
CA GLY A 667 10.83 -9.87 -4.50
C GLY A 667 11.96 -10.23 -5.46
N LEU A 668 12.84 -9.26 -5.74
CA LEU A 668 14.03 -9.45 -6.59
C LEU A 668 15.34 -9.43 -5.77
N LEU A 669 15.26 -9.62 -4.45
CA LEU A 669 16.40 -9.57 -3.53
C LEU A 669 17.23 -10.85 -3.59
N SER A 670 18.54 -10.73 -3.42
CA SER A 670 19.42 -11.90 -3.27
C SER A 670 19.55 -12.38 -1.82
N THR A 671 19.69 -13.68 -1.61
CA THR A 671 20.00 -14.28 -0.29
C THR A 671 21.48 -14.15 0.09
N TYR A 672 22.10 -12.99 -0.19
CA TYR A 672 23.52 -12.75 0.04
C TYR A 672 23.78 -11.32 0.51
N SER A 673 24.83 -11.14 1.34
CA SER A 673 25.21 -9.84 1.91
C SER A 673 24.01 -9.13 2.56
N ASP A 674 23.93 -7.80 2.52
CA ASP A 674 22.84 -7.04 3.18
C ASP A 674 21.44 -7.40 2.65
N GLU A 675 21.32 -7.90 1.40
CA GLU A 675 20.01 -8.19 0.81
C GLU A 675 19.30 -9.38 1.47
N ILE A 676 20.03 -10.30 2.14
CA ILE A 676 19.38 -11.35 2.95
C ILE A 676 18.65 -10.74 4.14
N GLY A 677 19.25 -9.75 4.81
CA GLY A 677 18.61 -9.04 5.92
C GLY A 677 17.44 -8.16 5.47
N MET A 678 17.52 -7.60 4.26
CA MET A 678 16.37 -6.91 3.65
C MET A 678 15.21 -7.88 3.36
N LEU A 679 15.50 -9.11 2.95
CA LEU A 679 14.49 -10.15 2.75
C LEU A 679 13.88 -10.63 4.08
N GLU A 680 14.70 -10.76 5.13
CA GLU A 680 14.27 -11.07 6.50
C GLU A 680 13.39 -9.97 7.12
N ASP A 681 13.64 -8.69 6.82
CA ASP A 681 12.73 -7.58 7.15
C ASP A 681 11.43 -7.70 6.35
N MET A 682 11.54 -7.68 5.02
CA MET A 682 10.41 -7.64 4.08
C MET A 682 9.42 -8.79 4.27
N ALA A 683 9.90 -10.00 4.56
CA ALA A 683 9.05 -11.17 4.81
C ALA A 683 8.16 -11.00 6.06
N VAL A 684 8.70 -10.43 7.14
CA VAL A 684 7.92 -10.16 8.37
C VAL A 684 6.93 -9.02 8.12
N GLY A 685 7.38 -7.91 7.54
CA GLY A 685 6.53 -6.74 7.27
C GLY A 685 5.34 -7.04 6.37
N ILE A 686 5.53 -7.87 5.33
CA ILE A 686 4.45 -8.30 4.44
C ILE A 686 3.52 -9.31 5.13
N SER A 687 4.06 -10.24 5.93
CA SER A 687 3.24 -11.18 6.71
C SER A 687 2.34 -10.45 7.72
N ASP A 688 2.82 -9.37 8.33
CA ASP A 688 2.05 -8.55 9.27
C ASP A 688 0.90 -7.77 8.61
N LEU A 689 0.90 -7.59 7.27
CA LEU A 689 -0.23 -6.94 6.58
C LEU A 689 -1.54 -7.73 6.71
N LYS A 690 -1.52 -9.03 7.09
CA LYS A 690 -2.72 -9.81 7.41
C LYS A 690 -3.51 -9.26 8.61
N LYS A 691 -2.88 -8.41 9.43
CA LYS A 691 -3.48 -7.68 10.56
C LYS A 691 -4.30 -6.46 10.13
N VAL A 692 -4.29 -6.13 8.83
CA VAL A 692 -4.92 -4.94 8.26
C VAL A 692 -6.25 -5.33 7.62
N ALA A 693 -7.31 -4.66 8.04
CA ALA A 693 -8.60 -4.65 7.34
C ALA A 693 -8.86 -3.27 6.73
N PHE A 694 -9.63 -3.24 5.65
CA PHE A 694 -10.10 -2.01 5.02
C PHE A 694 -11.58 -1.81 5.31
N LYS A 695 -11.99 -0.56 5.50
CA LYS A 695 -13.39 -0.16 5.62
C LYS A 695 -13.63 0.97 4.65
N ILE A 696 -14.68 0.89 3.84
CA ILE A 696 -15.03 1.98 2.91
C ILE A 696 -16.08 2.84 3.60
N ILE A 697 -15.89 4.17 3.57
CA ILE A 697 -16.78 5.15 4.20
C ILE A 697 -17.09 6.31 3.25
N GLU A 698 -18.23 6.95 3.46
CA GLU A 698 -18.59 8.15 2.72
C GLU A 698 -17.78 9.38 3.18
N ALA A 699 -17.25 10.14 2.22
CA ALA A 699 -16.50 11.36 2.48
C ALA A 699 -17.43 12.51 2.86
N LYS A 700 -17.41 12.91 4.15
CA LYS A 700 -18.18 14.06 4.68
C LYS A 700 -17.67 15.44 4.22
N SER A 701 -16.52 15.48 3.55
CA SER A 701 -15.87 16.70 3.05
C SER A 701 -14.99 16.37 1.84
N ASN A 702 -14.37 17.39 1.25
CA ASN A 702 -13.39 17.21 0.17
C ASN A 702 -12.06 16.55 0.63
N ASP A 703 -11.87 16.26 1.93
CA ASP A 703 -10.74 15.45 2.38
C ASP A 703 -11.04 13.96 2.18
N VAL A 704 -10.43 13.39 1.14
CA VAL A 704 -10.60 11.99 0.76
C VAL A 704 -9.37 11.13 1.16
N LEU A 705 -8.48 11.64 2.02
CA LEU A 705 -7.31 10.88 2.47
C LEU A 705 -7.72 9.70 3.38
N PRO A 706 -7.09 8.51 3.22
CA PRO A 706 -7.39 7.34 4.02
C PRO A 706 -6.85 7.46 5.44
N VAL A 707 -7.69 7.15 6.43
CA VAL A 707 -7.38 7.26 7.86
C VAL A 707 -7.02 5.89 8.42
N ILE A 708 -5.96 5.80 9.21
CA ILE A 708 -5.55 4.56 9.89
C ILE A 708 -6.06 4.62 11.33
N THR A 709 -6.70 3.55 11.78
CA THR A 709 -7.19 3.36 13.15
C THR A 709 -6.82 1.96 13.65
N GLY A 710 -6.97 1.69 14.95
CA GLY A 710 -6.72 0.37 15.54
C GLY A 710 -5.50 0.32 16.47
N ARG A 711 -4.84 -0.84 16.49
CA ARG A 711 -3.70 -1.21 17.36
C ARG A 711 -2.74 -2.15 16.61
N ARG A 712 -1.54 -2.41 17.14
CA ARG A 712 -0.51 -3.27 16.49
C ARG A 712 -0.93 -4.67 16.04
N GLU A 713 -1.98 -5.24 16.62
CA GLU A 713 -2.52 -6.56 16.25
C GLU A 713 -3.76 -6.50 15.34
N HIS A 714 -4.39 -5.33 15.21
CA HIS A 714 -5.55 -5.13 14.34
C HIS A 714 -5.66 -3.67 13.89
N TYR A 715 -5.32 -3.41 12.64
CA TYR A 715 -5.43 -2.10 12.01
C TYR A 715 -6.65 -2.05 11.09
N VAL A 716 -7.39 -0.94 11.13
CA VAL A 716 -8.48 -0.65 10.20
C VAL A 716 -8.14 0.62 9.42
N VAL A 717 -8.02 0.47 8.10
CA VAL A 717 -7.80 1.58 7.17
C VAL A 717 -9.15 2.01 6.59
N GLU A 718 -9.60 3.20 6.97
CA GLU A 718 -10.82 3.81 6.46
C GLU A 718 -10.52 4.53 5.14
N VAL A 719 -11.03 3.98 4.03
CA VAL A 719 -10.94 4.57 2.69
C VAL A 719 -12.21 5.38 2.43
N LYS A 720 -12.05 6.69 2.33
CA LYS A 720 -13.14 7.61 2.02
C LYS A 720 -13.46 7.56 0.53
N LEU A 721 -14.74 7.63 0.17
CA LEU A 721 -15.19 7.82 -1.21
C LEU A 721 -16.22 8.97 -1.29
N PRO A 722 -16.22 9.77 -2.37
CA PRO A 722 -17.30 10.73 -2.64
C PRO A 722 -18.66 10.04 -2.71
N ALA A 723 -19.71 10.71 -2.23
CA ALA A 723 -21.08 10.19 -2.14
C ALA A 723 -21.53 9.39 -3.40
N ARG A 724 -21.37 9.98 -4.60
CA ARG A 724 -21.72 9.34 -5.88
C ARG A 724 -21.04 7.99 -6.14
N LEU A 725 -19.80 7.81 -5.69
CA LEU A 725 -19.10 6.53 -5.82
C LEU A 725 -19.50 5.58 -4.70
N PHE A 726 -19.72 6.10 -3.48
CA PHE A 726 -20.16 5.31 -2.33
C PHE A 726 -21.55 4.69 -2.54
N GLU A 727 -22.50 5.43 -3.10
CA GLU A 727 -23.87 4.96 -3.42
C GLU A 727 -23.88 3.67 -4.26
N SER A 728 -22.94 3.55 -5.21
CA SER A 728 -22.84 2.43 -6.15
C SER A 728 -22.35 1.11 -5.54
N LEU A 729 -21.88 1.12 -4.29
CA LEU A 729 -21.34 -0.07 -3.62
C LEU A 729 -22.45 -1.03 -3.13
N PRO A 730 -22.15 -2.33 -2.95
CA PRO A 730 -23.03 -3.28 -2.26
C PRO A 730 -23.39 -2.83 -0.85
N LEU A 731 -24.58 -3.23 -0.38
CA LEU A 731 -25.10 -2.83 0.94
C LEU A 731 -24.14 -3.19 2.08
N GLN A 732 -23.57 -4.40 2.03
CA GLN A 732 -22.65 -4.93 3.03
C GLN A 732 -21.40 -4.04 3.20
N ILE A 733 -20.88 -3.52 2.09
CA ILE A 733 -19.75 -2.58 2.11
C ILE A 733 -20.19 -1.22 2.68
N LYS A 734 -21.38 -0.73 2.33
CA LYS A 734 -21.92 0.54 2.83
C LYS A 734 -22.27 0.52 4.32
N GLU A 735 -22.68 -0.63 4.84
CA GLU A 735 -22.87 -0.90 6.28
C GLU A 735 -21.53 -0.98 7.04
N GLY A 736 -20.39 -0.92 6.33
CA GLY A 736 -19.06 -0.81 6.92
C GLY A 736 -18.41 -2.15 7.25
N GLN A 737 -18.76 -3.23 6.54
CA GLN A 737 -18.08 -4.52 6.65
C GLN A 737 -16.56 -4.37 6.46
N LEU A 738 -15.79 -5.07 7.29
CA LEU A 738 -14.33 -5.11 7.21
C LEU A 738 -13.87 -6.02 6.06
N LEU A 739 -13.17 -5.43 5.10
CA LEU A 739 -12.65 -6.06 3.90
C LEU A 739 -11.22 -6.55 4.17
N ARG A 740 -10.97 -7.85 3.96
CA ARG A 740 -9.68 -8.49 4.25
C ARG A 740 -8.73 -8.43 3.07
N VAL A 741 -7.43 -8.39 3.36
CA VAL A 741 -6.36 -8.55 2.37
C VAL A 741 -5.49 -9.75 2.73
N TYR A 742 -5.11 -10.52 1.69
CA TYR A 742 -4.26 -11.70 1.78
C TYR A 742 -2.90 -11.39 1.13
N PRO A 743 -1.89 -10.96 1.90
CA PRO A 743 -0.56 -10.67 1.39
C PRO A 743 0.22 -11.96 1.12
N VAL A 744 0.82 -12.08 -0.06
CA VAL A 744 1.74 -13.19 -0.39
C VAL A 744 3.02 -12.68 -1.06
N LEU A 745 4.17 -13.23 -0.67
CA LEU A 745 5.51 -12.87 -1.14
C LEU A 745 6.18 -14.04 -1.87
N PHE A 746 6.57 -13.82 -3.13
CA PHE A 746 7.46 -14.71 -3.87
C PHE A 746 8.74 -13.97 -4.22
N ASN A 747 9.90 -14.47 -3.78
CA ASN A 747 11.21 -13.86 -4.03
C ASN A 747 12.07 -14.76 -4.94
N VAL A 748 12.71 -14.16 -5.94
CA VAL A 748 13.80 -14.77 -6.73
C VAL A 748 14.89 -13.72 -6.98
N GLY A 749 16.06 -13.91 -6.36
CA GLY A 749 17.23 -13.09 -6.65
C GLY A 749 17.68 -13.22 -8.12
N ILE A 750 17.85 -12.09 -8.82
CA ILE A 750 18.28 -12.11 -10.24
C ILE A 750 19.74 -11.70 -10.45
N ASN A 751 20.35 -11.00 -9.50
CA ASN A 751 21.66 -10.33 -9.66
C ASN A 751 22.87 -11.26 -9.47
N GLU A 752 24.08 -10.72 -9.58
CA GLU A 752 25.34 -11.42 -9.35
C GLU A 752 25.47 -11.95 -7.91
N GLN A 753 24.92 -11.23 -6.92
CA GLN A 753 24.92 -11.67 -5.53
C GLN A 753 24.09 -12.95 -5.33
N GLN A 754 22.99 -13.13 -6.06
CA GLN A 754 22.28 -14.41 -6.07
C GLN A 754 23.12 -15.54 -6.69
N THR A 755 23.93 -15.26 -7.72
CA THR A 755 24.84 -16.28 -8.27
C THR A 755 25.88 -16.71 -7.24
N LEU A 756 26.30 -15.81 -6.34
CA LEU A 756 27.18 -16.16 -5.22
C LEU A 756 26.44 -16.99 -4.17
N ALA A 757 25.20 -16.65 -3.80
CA ALA A 757 24.38 -17.46 -2.91
C ALA A 757 24.17 -18.89 -3.45
N GLU A 758 23.76 -19.04 -4.70
CA GLU A 758 23.52 -20.35 -5.34
C GLU A 758 24.76 -21.24 -5.49
N ARG A 759 25.97 -20.67 -5.38
CA ARG A 759 27.23 -21.41 -5.52
C ARG A 759 27.98 -21.64 -4.21
N PHE A 760 27.88 -20.69 -3.28
CA PHE A 760 28.75 -20.62 -2.09
C PHE A 760 28.02 -20.19 -0.80
N GLY A 761 26.75 -19.79 -0.89
CA GLY A 761 25.96 -19.32 0.24
C GLY A 761 24.76 -20.21 0.51
N ASP A 762 23.73 -19.63 1.11
CA ASP A 762 22.48 -20.29 1.43
C ASP A 762 21.32 -19.65 0.65
N VAL A 763 20.38 -20.48 0.21
CA VAL A 763 19.13 -20.09 -0.47
C VAL A 763 17.88 -20.56 0.29
N SER A 764 18.05 -21.29 1.39
CA SER A 764 16.98 -21.88 2.20
C SER A 764 15.92 -20.87 2.63
N LEU A 765 16.33 -19.63 2.98
CA LEU A 765 15.40 -18.56 3.33
C LEU A 765 14.42 -18.23 2.19
N GLN A 766 14.92 -18.17 0.95
CA GLN A 766 14.08 -17.90 -0.23
C GLN A 766 13.15 -19.10 -0.52
N GLU A 767 13.67 -20.32 -0.42
CA GLU A 767 12.87 -21.54 -0.61
C GLU A 767 11.75 -21.64 0.44
N SER A 768 12.07 -21.40 1.72
CA SER A 768 11.11 -21.36 2.84
C SER A 768 10.04 -20.30 2.63
N ILE A 769 10.42 -19.05 2.31
CA ILE A 769 9.47 -17.97 2.03
C ILE A 769 8.54 -18.34 0.86
N ASN A 770 9.08 -18.84 -0.25
CA ASN A 770 8.27 -19.19 -1.42
C ASN A 770 7.31 -20.36 -1.13
N GLN A 771 7.73 -21.35 -0.35
CA GLN A 771 6.88 -22.48 0.04
C GLN A 771 5.80 -22.06 1.05
N GLU A 772 6.14 -21.27 2.07
CA GLU A 772 5.20 -20.68 3.04
C GLU A 772 4.10 -19.89 2.31
N ASN A 773 4.49 -19.04 1.36
CA ASN A 773 3.55 -18.17 0.63
C ASN A 773 2.77 -18.91 -0.47
N PHE A 774 3.27 -20.05 -0.95
CA PHE A 774 2.50 -20.93 -1.83
C PHE A 774 1.30 -21.55 -1.12
N GLU A 775 1.46 -22.04 0.12
CA GLU A 775 0.32 -22.60 0.86
C GLU A 775 -0.72 -21.52 1.20
N LEU A 776 -0.29 -20.29 1.56
CA LEU A 776 -1.21 -19.15 1.75
C LEU A 776 -1.98 -18.77 0.46
N LEU A 777 -1.29 -18.76 -0.68
CA LEU A 777 -1.93 -18.53 -1.99
C LEU A 777 -2.95 -19.64 -2.31
N LYS A 778 -2.58 -20.90 -2.08
CA LYS A 778 -3.44 -22.07 -2.32
C LYS A 778 -4.67 -22.10 -1.42
N GLU A 779 -4.54 -21.72 -0.15
CA GLU A 779 -5.67 -21.52 0.77
C GLU A 779 -6.62 -20.44 0.22
N TYR A 780 -6.10 -19.26 -0.14
CA TYR A 780 -6.91 -18.18 -0.72
C TYR A 780 -7.63 -18.63 -2.02
N CYS A 781 -6.93 -19.29 -2.93
CA CYS A 781 -7.52 -19.83 -4.16
C CYS A 781 -8.63 -20.85 -3.88
N THR A 782 -8.48 -21.67 -2.84
CA THR A 782 -9.50 -22.67 -2.45
C THR A 782 -10.76 -21.95 -1.96
N VAL A 783 -10.63 -21.02 -1.02
CA VAL A 783 -11.76 -20.21 -0.52
C VAL A 783 -12.41 -19.37 -1.62
N PHE A 784 -11.62 -18.87 -2.58
CA PHE A 784 -12.15 -18.17 -3.75
C PHE A 784 -13.02 -19.10 -4.63
N MET A 785 -12.51 -20.29 -4.99
CA MET A 785 -13.23 -21.25 -5.83
C MET A 785 -14.47 -21.85 -5.15
N GLU A 786 -14.48 -21.92 -3.81
CA GLU A 786 -15.65 -22.38 -3.03
C GLU A 786 -16.77 -21.34 -2.95
N LYS A 787 -16.43 -20.04 -2.96
CA LYS A 787 -17.38 -18.96 -2.68
C LYS A 787 -17.79 -18.12 -3.88
N MET A 788 -16.96 -18.08 -4.94
CA MET A 788 -17.22 -17.25 -6.12
C MET A 788 -17.69 -18.12 -7.29
N PRO A 789 -18.76 -17.72 -8.01
CA PRO A 789 -19.10 -18.28 -9.31
C PRO A 789 -17.90 -18.33 -10.29
N PRO A 790 -17.76 -19.37 -11.12
CA PRO A 790 -16.66 -19.50 -12.09
C PRO A 790 -16.54 -18.31 -13.05
N ASP A 791 -17.68 -17.71 -13.41
CA ASP A 791 -17.78 -16.57 -14.35
C ASP A 791 -17.15 -15.27 -13.82
N TYR A 792 -16.80 -15.21 -12.53
CA TYR A 792 -16.07 -14.07 -11.93
C TYR A 792 -14.55 -14.24 -11.91
N ILE A 793 -14.03 -15.37 -12.40
CA ILE A 793 -12.60 -15.50 -12.70
C ILE A 793 -12.30 -14.59 -13.90
N SER A 794 -11.26 -13.77 -13.80
CA SER A 794 -10.88 -12.89 -14.90
C SER A 794 -10.51 -13.70 -16.15
N HIS A 795 -11.00 -13.24 -17.31
CA HIS A 795 -10.64 -13.73 -18.64
C HIS A 795 -9.14 -13.57 -18.97
N PHE A 796 -8.33 -12.96 -18.09
CA PHE A 796 -6.88 -12.91 -18.23
C PHE A 796 -6.29 -14.32 -18.42
N GLN A 797 -5.59 -14.53 -19.54
CA GLN A 797 -5.14 -15.85 -20.02
C GLN A 797 -6.23 -16.94 -19.93
N GLU A 798 -7.34 -16.79 -20.65
CA GLU A 798 -8.46 -17.77 -20.67
C GLU A 798 -8.02 -19.23 -20.83
N GLN A 799 -6.99 -19.47 -21.66
CA GLN A 799 -6.47 -20.80 -21.96
C GLN A 799 -5.79 -21.51 -20.76
N ASN A 800 -5.41 -20.75 -19.73
CA ASN A 800 -4.74 -21.26 -18.53
C ASN A 800 -5.75 -21.31 -17.37
N ASP A 801 -6.08 -22.52 -16.90
CA ASP A 801 -6.94 -22.70 -15.74
C ASP A 801 -6.19 -22.36 -14.43
N LEU A 802 -6.93 -21.93 -13.40
CA LEU A 802 -6.33 -21.52 -12.12
C LEU A 802 -5.62 -22.68 -11.42
N LYS A 803 -6.14 -23.91 -11.56
CA LYS A 803 -5.59 -25.10 -10.91
C LYS A 803 -4.28 -25.52 -11.57
N GLY A 804 -4.23 -25.60 -12.91
CA GLY A 804 -2.99 -25.84 -13.65
C GLY A 804 -1.91 -24.79 -13.39
N LEU A 805 -2.27 -23.51 -13.25
CA LEU A 805 -1.33 -22.46 -12.84
C LEU A 805 -0.74 -22.69 -11.43
N LEU A 806 -1.56 -23.11 -10.45
CA LEU A 806 -1.10 -23.43 -9.10
C LEU A 806 -0.21 -24.68 -9.07
N GLU A 807 -0.57 -25.73 -9.81
CA GLU A 807 0.24 -26.95 -9.94
C GLU A 807 1.60 -26.64 -10.58
N ASN A 808 1.62 -25.82 -11.65
CA ASN A 808 2.86 -25.35 -12.29
C ASN A 808 3.73 -24.48 -11.35
N LEU A 809 3.11 -23.64 -10.51
CA LEU A 809 3.83 -22.83 -9.52
C LEU A 809 4.47 -23.73 -8.45
N HIS A 810 3.74 -24.72 -7.93
CA HIS A 810 4.25 -25.70 -6.98
C HIS A 810 5.47 -26.46 -7.53
N GLN A 811 5.34 -26.99 -8.74
CA GLN A 811 6.44 -27.68 -9.44
C GLN A 811 7.66 -26.77 -9.62
N ASN A 812 7.45 -25.48 -9.95
CA ASN A 812 8.55 -24.53 -10.12
C ASN A 812 9.25 -24.11 -8.82
N ILE A 813 8.53 -24.12 -7.68
CA ILE A 813 9.11 -23.90 -6.35
C ILE A 813 9.95 -25.10 -5.92
N GLN A 814 9.51 -26.32 -6.22
CA GLN A 814 10.26 -27.55 -5.95
C GLN A 814 11.40 -27.81 -6.93
N ALA A 815 11.33 -27.26 -8.13
CA ALA A 815 12.38 -27.37 -9.14
C ALA A 815 13.64 -26.62 -8.69
N LYS A 816 14.73 -27.37 -8.47
CA LYS A 816 16.07 -26.84 -8.13
C LYS A 816 16.78 -26.16 -9.32
N LYS A 817 16.08 -25.22 -9.95
CA LYS A 817 16.48 -24.45 -11.12
C LYS A 817 17.06 -23.12 -10.67
N ARG A 818 18.29 -22.81 -11.11
CA ARG A 818 18.97 -21.54 -10.78
C ARG A 818 18.13 -20.36 -11.27
N LYS A 819 17.94 -19.38 -10.38
CA LYS A 819 17.17 -18.14 -10.59
C LYS A 819 15.85 -18.41 -11.31
N ASN A 820 15.01 -19.27 -10.75
CA ASN A 820 13.77 -19.69 -11.40
C ASN A 820 12.70 -18.59 -11.42
N VAL A 821 12.87 -17.61 -12.31
CA VAL A 821 11.98 -16.44 -12.45
C VAL A 821 10.55 -16.79 -12.85
N GLU A 822 10.31 -18.00 -13.37
CA GLU A 822 8.97 -18.53 -13.67
C GLU A 822 8.07 -18.60 -12.44
N ILE A 823 8.63 -18.78 -11.23
CA ILE A 823 7.89 -18.68 -9.95
C ILE A 823 7.18 -17.32 -9.85
N MET A 824 7.89 -16.23 -10.17
CA MET A 824 7.36 -14.87 -10.10
C MET A 824 6.32 -14.63 -11.19
N TRP A 825 6.57 -15.10 -12.42
CA TRP A 825 5.64 -14.95 -13.54
C TRP A 825 4.33 -15.71 -13.31
N LEU A 826 4.39 -16.94 -12.79
CA LEU A 826 3.20 -17.73 -12.46
C LEU A 826 2.41 -17.09 -11.31
N ALA A 827 3.07 -16.66 -10.23
CA ALA A 827 2.43 -15.93 -9.14
C ALA A 827 1.77 -14.61 -9.62
N ALA A 828 2.43 -13.89 -10.54
CA ALA A 828 1.89 -12.68 -11.15
C ALA A 828 0.62 -12.95 -11.98
N THR A 829 0.66 -13.99 -12.83
CA THR A 829 -0.48 -14.45 -13.64
C THR A 829 -1.66 -14.84 -12.77
N ILE A 830 -1.43 -15.66 -11.73
CA ILE A 830 -2.47 -16.08 -10.78
C ILE A 830 -3.10 -14.86 -10.09
N CYS A 831 -2.29 -13.92 -9.61
CA CYS A 831 -2.77 -12.69 -8.99
C CYS A 831 -3.64 -11.85 -9.95
N ARG A 832 -3.25 -11.71 -11.23
CA ARG A 832 -4.06 -11.01 -12.23
C ARG A 832 -5.37 -11.74 -12.55
N LYS A 833 -5.35 -13.07 -12.67
CA LYS A 833 -6.54 -13.89 -12.91
C LYS A 833 -7.55 -13.82 -11.74
N LEU A 834 -7.04 -13.66 -10.52
CA LEU A 834 -7.80 -13.47 -9.28
C LEU A 834 -8.12 -12.00 -8.95
N ASN A 835 -8.01 -11.07 -9.91
CA ASN A 835 -8.32 -9.65 -9.67
C ASN A 835 -7.55 -9.02 -8.49
N GLY A 836 -6.35 -9.52 -8.17
CA GLY A 836 -5.52 -9.07 -7.05
C GLY A 836 -4.72 -7.79 -7.30
N ILE A 837 -3.95 -7.37 -6.29
CA ILE A 837 -3.01 -6.26 -6.35
C ILE A 837 -1.60 -6.81 -6.66
N ARG A 838 -0.93 -6.28 -7.68
CA ARG A 838 0.46 -6.63 -8.03
C ARG A 838 1.46 -5.62 -7.47
N PHE A 839 2.49 -6.13 -6.79
CA PHE A 839 3.64 -5.37 -6.31
C PHE A 839 4.95 -5.92 -6.89
N THR A 840 5.88 -5.03 -7.28
CA THR A 840 7.25 -5.40 -7.66
C THR A 840 8.27 -4.67 -6.79
N CYS A 841 9.09 -5.46 -6.09
CA CYS A 841 10.02 -5.00 -5.07
C CYS A 841 11.46 -5.42 -5.36
N CYS A 842 12.40 -4.50 -5.12
CA CYS A 842 13.83 -4.79 -5.00
C CYS A 842 14.45 -3.80 -4.00
N LYS A 843 15.77 -3.87 -3.77
CA LYS A 843 16.50 -3.03 -2.79
C LYS A 843 16.15 -1.54 -2.76
N SER A 844 15.70 -0.95 -3.87
CA SER A 844 15.24 0.46 -3.88
C SER A 844 14.25 0.80 -5.01
N ALA A 845 13.52 -0.20 -5.53
CA ALA A 845 12.58 -0.11 -6.67
C ALA A 845 13.02 0.71 -7.89
N LYS A 846 14.33 0.81 -8.15
CA LYS A 846 14.90 1.53 -9.30
C LYS A 846 15.21 0.55 -10.43
N ASP A 847 16.45 0.06 -10.53
CA ASP A 847 16.97 -0.63 -11.73
C ASP A 847 16.34 -2.01 -11.97
N ARG A 848 16.48 -2.96 -11.01
CA ARG A 848 15.93 -4.33 -11.14
C ARG A 848 14.41 -4.35 -11.33
N THR A 849 13.71 -3.45 -10.64
CA THR A 849 12.26 -3.29 -10.78
C THR A 849 11.86 -2.78 -12.16
N SER A 850 12.61 -1.83 -12.73
CA SER A 850 12.41 -1.41 -14.13
C SER A 850 12.57 -2.58 -15.10
N MET A 851 13.52 -3.49 -14.87
CA MET A 851 13.69 -4.69 -15.70
C MET A 851 12.49 -5.65 -15.60
N SER A 852 11.98 -5.93 -14.39
CA SER A 852 10.84 -6.86 -14.24
C SER A 852 9.53 -6.28 -14.75
N VAL A 853 9.20 -5.03 -14.40
CA VAL A 853 7.92 -4.39 -14.75
C VAL A 853 7.77 -4.23 -16.27
N THR A 854 8.85 -3.82 -16.97
CA THR A 854 8.82 -3.75 -18.44
C THR A 854 8.67 -5.13 -19.07
N LEU A 855 9.27 -6.17 -18.49
CA LEU A 855 9.14 -7.54 -18.98
C LEU A 855 7.74 -8.13 -18.76
N GLU A 856 7.12 -7.87 -17.60
CA GLU A 856 5.73 -8.25 -17.32
C GLU A 856 4.78 -7.56 -18.33
N GLN A 857 4.95 -6.25 -18.55
CA GLN A 857 4.15 -5.48 -19.50
C GLN A 857 4.31 -5.97 -20.95
N CYS A 858 5.54 -6.22 -21.42
CA CYS A 858 5.75 -6.82 -22.74
C CYS A 858 5.15 -8.23 -22.87
N SER A 859 5.16 -9.02 -21.79
CA SER A 859 4.56 -10.36 -21.78
C SER A 859 3.04 -10.28 -21.88
N ILE A 860 2.40 -9.37 -21.14
CA ILE A 860 0.96 -9.07 -21.27
C ILE A 860 0.62 -8.62 -22.69
N LEU A 861 1.41 -7.72 -23.29
CA LEU A 861 1.17 -7.28 -24.68
C LEU A 861 1.26 -8.44 -25.69
N ARG A 862 2.15 -9.41 -25.47
CA ARG A 862 2.28 -10.62 -26.30
C ARG A 862 1.12 -11.60 -26.09
N ASP A 863 0.80 -11.89 -24.83
CA ASP A 863 -0.08 -13.00 -24.46
C ASP A 863 -1.57 -12.60 -24.51
N GLU A 864 -1.92 -11.38 -24.09
CA GLU A 864 -3.30 -10.88 -24.09
C GLU A 864 -3.61 -10.06 -25.36
N HIS A 865 -2.65 -9.31 -25.89
CA HIS A 865 -2.88 -8.33 -26.96
C HIS A 865 -2.18 -8.65 -28.30
N GLN A 866 -1.65 -9.86 -28.45
CA GLN A 866 -1.16 -10.39 -29.72
C GLN A 866 -0.03 -9.57 -30.36
N LEU A 867 0.80 -8.90 -29.53
CA LEU A 867 2.05 -8.27 -29.96
C LEU A 867 2.89 -9.28 -30.76
N HIS A 868 3.29 -8.89 -31.98
CA HIS A 868 4.03 -9.77 -32.87
C HIS A 868 5.37 -10.21 -32.24
N LYS A 869 5.70 -11.50 -32.33
CA LYS A 869 6.84 -12.11 -31.61
C LYS A 869 8.17 -11.42 -31.90
N ASP A 870 8.40 -11.03 -33.15
CA ASP A 870 9.63 -10.34 -33.58
C ASP A 870 9.78 -8.93 -32.98
N PHE A 871 8.69 -8.32 -32.53
CA PHE A 871 8.68 -7.00 -31.88
C PHE A 871 8.82 -7.08 -30.35
N PHE A 872 8.80 -8.27 -29.74
CA PHE A 872 8.85 -8.43 -28.28
C PHE A 872 10.12 -7.82 -27.65
N ILE A 873 11.30 -8.20 -28.16
CA ILE A 873 12.59 -7.65 -27.67
C ILE A 873 12.67 -6.15 -27.97
N ARG A 874 12.24 -5.73 -29.16
CA ARG A 874 12.30 -4.33 -29.59
C ARG A 874 11.44 -3.42 -28.71
N ALA A 875 10.21 -3.84 -28.39
CA ALA A 875 9.33 -3.14 -27.45
C ALA A 875 9.94 -3.09 -26.04
N LEU A 876 10.47 -4.21 -25.55
CA LEU A 876 11.11 -4.31 -24.23
C LEU A 876 12.31 -3.36 -24.08
N ASP A 877 13.18 -3.31 -25.09
CA ASP A 877 14.34 -2.42 -25.11
C ASP A 877 13.92 -0.95 -25.26
N CYS A 878 12.89 -0.67 -26.05
CA CYS A 878 12.32 0.67 -26.22
C CYS A 878 11.72 1.21 -24.90
N MET A 879 10.90 0.41 -24.20
CA MET A 879 10.32 0.74 -22.89
C MET A 879 11.38 0.90 -21.77
N ARG A 880 12.58 0.33 -21.93
CA ARG A 880 13.72 0.48 -21.01
C ARG A 880 14.63 1.66 -21.35
N ARG A 881 14.74 2.03 -22.62
CA ARG A 881 15.59 3.15 -23.08
C ARG A 881 14.86 4.48 -22.99
N GLU A 882 13.62 4.54 -23.47
CA GLU A 882 12.87 5.79 -23.67
C GLU A 882 11.64 5.92 -22.75
N GLY A 883 11.22 4.83 -22.08
CA GLY A 883 10.00 4.81 -21.28
C GLY A 883 10.15 5.29 -19.83
N CYS A 884 9.03 5.62 -19.17
CA CYS A 884 8.96 6.29 -17.87
C CYS A 884 9.87 5.70 -16.76
N ARG A 885 10.21 4.41 -16.87
CA ARG A 885 11.12 3.72 -15.96
C ARG A 885 12.59 4.16 -16.06
N ILE A 886 13.02 4.85 -17.12
CA ILE A 886 14.32 5.55 -17.18
C ILE A 886 14.24 6.93 -16.54
N GLU A 887 13.10 7.61 -16.64
CA GLU A 887 12.86 8.90 -15.98
C GLU A 887 12.83 8.75 -14.45
N ASN A 888 12.33 7.63 -13.93
CA ASN A 888 12.52 7.26 -12.52
C ASN A 888 14.03 7.24 -12.13
N VAL A 889 14.90 6.74 -13.01
CA VAL A 889 16.36 6.74 -12.78
C VAL A 889 16.90 8.17 -12.77
N LEU A 890 16.48 9.00 -13.73
CA LEU A 890 16.81 10.43 -13.78
C LEU A 890 16.40 11.15 -12.48
N LYS A 891 15.18 10.96 -11.99
CA LYS A 891 14.71 11.58 -10.75
C LYS A 891 15.51 11.13 -9.53
N ASN A 892 15.94 9.87 -9.51
CA ASN A 892 16.68 9.28 -8.39
C ASN A 892 18.18 9.63 -8.35
N ILE A 893 18.86 9.73 -9.50
CA ILE A 893 20.33 9.91 -9.58
C ILE A 893 20.78 10.97 -10.59
N LYS A 894 19.85 11.80 -11.09
CA LYS A 894 20.08 12.87 -12.09
C LYS A 894 20.77 12.39 -13.38
N CYS A 895 20.65 11.10 -13.72
CA CYS A 895 21.21 10.49 -14.92
C CYS A 895 20.29 9.39 -15.50
N ARG A 896 20.14 9.31 -16.82
CA ARG A 896 19.42 8.23 -17.54
C ARG A 896 20.31 7.00 -17.80
N LYS A 897 21.00 6.50 -16.77
CA LYS A 897 21.79 5.25 -16.84
C LYS A 897 21.44 4.35 -15.65
N TYR A 898 21.01 3.12 -15.93
CA TYR A 898 20.83 2.08 -14.91
C TYR A 898 22.17 1.75 -14.24
N ALA A 899 22.15 1.58 -12.91
CA ALA A 899 23.34 1.40 -12.08
C ALA A 899 23.86 -0.05 -12.10
N PHE A 900 24.14 -0.57 -13.30
CA PHE A 900 24.74 -1.88 -13.54
C PHE A 900 26.04 -1.76 -14.32
N ASN A 901 26.99 -2.66 -14.09
CA ASN A 901 28.14 -2.87 -14.97
C ASN A 901 27.98 -4.14 -15.81
N MET A 902 28.74 -4.24 -16.91
CA MET A 902 28.68 -5.36 -17.86
C MET A 902 28.87 -6.74 -17.19
N LEU A 903 29.82 -6.85 -16.25
CA LEU A 903 30.11 -8.12 -15.56
C LEU A 903 28.96 -8.55 -14.65
N GLN A 904 28.28 -7.61 -13.98
CA GLN A 904 27.07 -7.92 -13.22
C GLN A 904 25.96 -8.43 -14.15
N LEU A 905 25.75 -7.77 -15.31
CA LEU A 905 24.71 -8.16 -16.26
C LEU A 905 24.92 -9.56 -16.88
N MET A 906 26.16 -10.04 -16.98
CA MET A 906 26.43 -11.44 -17.38
C MET A 906 25.78 -12.46 -16.43
N ALA A 907 25.59 -12.11 -15.16
CA ALA A 907 24.92 -12.96 -14.17
C ALA A 907 23.38 -12.88 -14.23
N PHE A 908 22.80 -11.87 -14.88
CA PHE A 908 21.34 -11.70 -14.96
C PHE A 908 20.72 -12.66 -15.99
N PRO A 909 19.48 -13.16 -15.76
CA PRO A 909 18.71 -13.86 -16.79
C PRO A 909 18.56 -12.99 -18.06
N LYS A 910 18.58 -13.61 -19.25
CA LYS A 910 18.69 -12.89 -20.54
C LYS A 910 17.68 -11.72 -20.69
N TYR A 911 16.40 -11.97 -20.42
CA TYR A 911 15.34 -10.97 -20.56
C TYR A 911 15.36 -9.87 -19.48
N TYR A 912 16.13 -10.03 -18.40
CA TYR A 912 16.26 -9.05 -17.32
C TYR A 912 17.46 -8.09 -17.52
N ARG A 913 18.13 -8.13 -18.67
CA ARG A 913 19.26 -7.25 -19.00
C ARG A 913 18.75 -5.97 -19.68
N PRO A 914 19.22 -4.77 -19.29
CA PRO A 914 18.92 -3.53 -20.01
C PRO A 914 19.65 -3.49 -21.37
N PRO A 915 19.13 -2.73 -22.35
CA PRO A 915 19.77 -2.57 -23.65
C PRO A 915 21.08 -1.78 -23.56
N GLU A 916 22.00 -2.01 -24.51
CA GLU A 916 23.32 -1.37 -24.53
C GLU A 916 23.24 0.17 -24.59
N GLY A 917 24.16 0.83 -23.89
CA GLY A 917 24.18 2.30 -23.72
C GLY A 917 23.27 2.83 -22.61
N THR A 918 22.35 2.04 -22.06
CA THR A 918 21.42 2.49 -20.99
C THR A 918 21.90 2.19 -19.57
N TYR A 919 23.13 1.68 -19.40
CA TYR A 919 23.68 1.29 -18.10
C TYR A 919 25.16 1.69 -17.98
N GLY A 920 25.60 1.92 -16.74
CA GLY A 920 26.97 2.28 -16.42
C GLY A 920 27.06 3.03 -15.09
N LYS A 921 28.26 3.56 -14.78
CA LYS A 921 28.37 4.60 -13.76
C LYS A 921 27.84 5.92 -14.34
N ALA A 922 27.29 6.76 -13.47
CA ALA A 922 27.20 8.18 -13.78
C ALA A 922 28.62 8.74 -13.76
N ASP A 923 28.96 9.50 -14.79
CA ASP A 923 30.21 10.26 -14.85
C ASP A 923 29.97 11.52 -13.98
N THR A 924 30.50 11.49 -12.75
CA THR A 924 30.42 12.57 -11.75
C THR A 924 31.64 13.47 -11.80
#